data_AF-A0A6P6YC46-F1
#
_entry.id   AF-A0A6P6YC46-F1
#
_cell.length_a   1.000
_cell.length_b   1.000
_cell.length_c   1.000
_cell.angle_alpha   90.00
_cell.angle_beta   90.00
_cell.angle_gamma   90.00
#
_symmetry.space_group_name_H-M   'P 1'
#
loop_
_entity.id
_entity.type
_entity.pdbx_description
1 polymer ?
#
loop_
_entity_poly.entity_id
_entity_poly.type
_entity_poly.pdbx_seq_one_letter_code
_entity_poly.pdbx_strand_id
1 'polypeptide(L)'
;MQQNKMSKATIKQKITPTSGTGGSGSGGLSSSASLTNFKSSQNYLWNTNAVLGKGATGAVYFGHNKHNGETVAVKCFNHLSHMRPYEVQKREFEVLKKVNHENIVKLLAIEEENDTKQKVLVMELCTGGSLFNILDDPMNSNGLDEKEFLQVLKHLAAGMKHLRDMNIIHRDLKPGNIMKFVSEDGTSIYKLTDFGAARELDDDQQFMSLYGTEEYLHPDMYERAVLRKPVGKSFKANVDLWSIGVTLYHIATGSLPFRPYGGRKNKETMYRITTEKASGIISGTQSSENGEIKWSRNLPDSCLLSQSVQPLVTELLAGLLECDAYRMWSFEKFFTSVTKILEHKIIYIYYVGSLSLHSIYCHPSESVLELKSRFDSLYKLSPNDQILVWPNDNLNHHHHLIDSKNDQQFLQINQQMSTIIDEIENVSNQSAKSKLIPLLQSNQRRSSASSTISTIIAILSDNFPISDIHTTEHSPLFLLNGQMNSKIRCTTGPIPPSKFPDIIDTNVNTDLDAQLAKLCSSLAYSSLRQIDKFIHNYKLACQIPCHMLRLIDRNIKILDEKYSCFNFHLNLLEERLNNLQKYNNHLSRLIKLLIDSIIKPNSVITLYNFNEIDTIRQRLDQIQQNFKSLSSSSIMDEKFEQLRDLWPTSKELENIRHLLLIQSKAKIFTAKIRECWLMLHKDKQIKSLNHHEEQLHQLEKLKLDSYCKKLNNLLANEINPCGNIADKLEEWYQGAQVAYVKPQLIITELYGFLQSITEIESNISHAYDDYNKLWNQLFKEVKIFETEWSAAALGGSLESSSTTTTNQILPSSSSSNLNHLHHHNNTFEASAIFKELNSLHEDSQKLKEAYKDFVMIFSDVQSINN
;
A
#
# COMPACT_ATOMS: atom_id res chain seq x y z
N MET A 1 2.60 -22.97 11.47
CA MET A 1 2.80 -23.84 12.66
C MET A 1 2.39 -25.30 12.49
N GLN A 2 1.19 -25.66 11.96
CA GLN A 2 0.80 -27.08 11.85
C GLN A 2 1.67 -27.93 10.89
N GLN A 3 2.15 -27.36 9.77
CA GLN A 3 3.12 -28.03 8.88
C GLN A 3 4.39 -28.50 9.63
N ASN A 4 4.94 -27.67 10.53
CA ASN A 4 6.14 -28.01 11.32
C ASN A 4 5.90 -29.14 12.35
N LYS A 5 4.64 -29.40 12.73
CA LYS A 5 4.30 -30.58 13.54
C LYS A 5 4.21 -31.84 12.66
N MET A 6 3.69 -31.74 11.43
CA MET A 6 3.63 -32.88 10.52
C MET A 6 4.99 -33.29 9.94
N SER A 7 5.88 -32.37 9.55
CA SER A 7 7.23 -32.75 9.08
C SER A 7 8.05 -33.44 10.17
N LYS A 8 8.02 -32.90 11.41
CA LYS A 8 8.59 -33.56 12.59
C LYS A 8 7.90 -34.90 12.89
N ALA A 9 6.61 -35.07 12.61
CA ALA A 9 5.90 -36.34 12.77
C ALA A 9 6.25 -37.38 11.69
N THR A 10 6.39 -37.00 10.42
CA THR A 10 6.79 -37.92 9.34
C THR A 10 8.23 -38.42 9.52
N ILE A 11 9.12 -37.58 10.04
CA ILE A 11 10.48 -38.00 10.43
C ILE A 11 10.41 -38.91 11.68
N LYS A 12 9.64 -38.55 12.72
CA LYS A 12 9.47 -39.40 13.92
C LYS A 12 8.81 -40.76 13.62
N GLN A 13 7.84 -40.84 12.72
CA GLN A 13 7.16 -42.09 12.34
C GLN A 13 8.08 -43.08 11.59
N LYS A 14 9.19 -42.62 11.00
CA LYS A 14 10.24 -43.52 10.49
C LYS A 14 11.20 -44.03 11.58
N ILE A 15 11.07 -43.59 12.83
CA ILE A 15 12.10 -43.72 13.88
C ILE A 15 11.61 -44.43 15.16
N THR A 16 10.29 -44.57 15.39
CA THR A 16 9.78 -45.31 16.57
C THR A 16 9.94 -46.83 16.43
N PRO A 17 10.67 -47.52 17.32
CA PRO A 17 10.55 -48.97 17.48
C PRO A 17 9.18 -49.31 18.05
N THR A 18 8.53 -50.36 17.55
CA THR A 18 7.28 -50.86 18.11
C THR A 18 7.51 -51.53 19.46
N SER A 19 7.28 -50.81 20.56
CA SER A 19 7.29 -51.37 21.92
C SER A 19 6.00 -52.14 22.20
N GLY A 20 5.97 -53.42 21.85
CA GLY A 20 4.90 -54.34 22.23
C GLY A 20 5.00 -54.71 23.71
N THR A 21 3.93 -54.52 24.47
CA THR A 21 3.82 -54.97 25.87
C THR A 21 3.44 -56.44 25.94
N GLY A 22 4.24 -57.29 26.58
CA GLY A 22 3.82 -58.64 26.93
C GLY A 22 4.91 -59.58 27.43
N GLY A 23 4.62 -60.28 28.53
CA GLY A 23 5.17 -61.62 28.82
C GLY A 23 6.56 -61.69 29.44
N SER A 24 6.61 -61.83 30.76
CA SER A 24 7.79 -62.34 31.47
C SER A 24 8.05 -63.81 31.11
N GLY A 25 9.22 -64.11 30.54
CA GLY A 25 9.67 -65.48 30.24
C GLY A 25 11.20 -65.55 30.19
N SER A 26 11.80 -66.37 31.04
CA SER A 26 13.25 -66.52 31.17
C SER A 26 13.82 -67.50 30.14
N GLY A 27 14.71 -67.03 29.25
CA GLY A 27 15.49 -67.84 28.33
C GLY A 27 16.65 -67.05 27.75
N GLY A 28 17.87 -67.55 27.90
CA GLY A 28 19.08 -66.85 27.45
C GLY A 28 19.47 -67.12 25.99
N LEU A 29 20.37 -66.27 25.48
CA LEU A 29 21.19 -66.41 24.25
C LEU A 29 20.50 -66.22 22.88
N SER A 30 20.58 -64.98 22.35
CA SER A 30 21.23 -64.68 21.05
C SER A 30 21.11 -63.18 20.67
N SER A 31 21.83 -62.31 21.38
CA SER A 31 21.82 -60.86 21.15
C SER A 31 22.75 -60.40 19.99
N SER A 32 22.56 -60.93 18.77
CA SER A 32 23.43 -60.63 17.61
C SER A 32 22.71 -60.16 16.33
N ALA A 33 21.37 -60.21 16.28
CA ALA A 33 20.61 -59.92 15.05
C ALA A 33 20.27 -58.43 14.79
N SER A 34 20.43 -57.54 15.78
CA SER A 34 19.87 -56.17 15.72
C SER A 34 20.87 -55.05 15.32
N LEU A 35 22.15 -55.37 15.15
CA LEU A 35 23.22 -54.37 14.96
C LEU A 35 23.67 -54.16 13.49
N THR A 36 23.22 -55.01 12.56
CA THR A 36 23.70 -55.03 11.15
C THR A 36 23.35 -53.79 10.32
N ASN A 37 22.42 -52.95 10.80
CA ASN A 37 21.92 -51.77 10.07
C ASN A 37 22.54 -50.44 10.55
N PHE A 38 23.50 -50.46 11.48
CA PHE A 38 24.20 -49.27 11.93
C PHE A 38 25.66 -49.28 11.46
N LYS A 39 26.08 -48.17 10.85
CA LYS A 39 27.46 -47.91 10.44
C LYS A 39 28.01 -46.74 11.24
N SER A 40 29.33 -46.69 11.43
CA SER A 40 29.98 -45.62 12.18
C SER A 40 31.34 -45.25 11.60
N SER A 41 31.77 -44.03 11.91
CA SER A 41 33.13 -43.52 11.68
C SER A 41 33.78 -43.22 13.04
N GLN A 42 34.78 -42.32 13.12
CA GLN A 42 35.37 -41.92 14.40
C GLN A 42 34.33 -41.24 15.29
N ASN A 43 33.72 -40.15 14.82
CA ASN A 43 32.85 -39.30 15.64
C ASN A 43 31.35 -39.43 15.33
N TYR A 44 30.94 -40.17 14.30
CA TYR A 44 29.54 -40.24 13.86
C TYR A 44 29.00 -41.68 13.74
N LEU A 45 27.67 -41.81 13.87
CA LEU A 45 26.90 -43.06 13.77
C LEU A 45 25.68 -42.81 12.87
N TRP A 46 25.37 -43.70 11.94
CA TRP A 46 24.19 -43.58 11.05
C TRP A 46 23.51 -44.93 10.79
N ASN A 47 22.21 -44.87 10.45
CA ASN A 47 21.38 -46.05 10.19
C ASN A 47 21.18 -46.23 8.69
N THR A 48 21.53 -47.40 8.15
CA THR A 48 21.44 -47.70 6.71
C THR A 48 20.00 -47.84 6.19
N ASN A 49 19.02 -48.01 7.09
CA ASN A 49 17.60 -47.95 6.76
C ASN A 49 17.05 -46.52 6.77
N ALA A 50 17.71 -45.58 7.47
CA ALA A 50 17.31 -44.17 7.56
C ALA A 50 17.87 -43.35 6.37
N VAL A 51 17.54 -43.79 5.15
CA VAL A 51 17.99 -43.15 3.91
C VAL A 51 17.28 -41.80 3.70
N LEU A 52 18.07 -40.75 3.52
CA LEU A 52 17.62 -39.41 3.14
C LEU A 52 17.59 -39.23 1.61
N GLY A 53 18.55 -39.81 0.89
CA GLY A 53 18.61 -39.78 -0.57
C GLY A 53 19.51 -40.85 -1.16
N LYS A 54 19.29 -41.21 -2.44
CA LYS A 54 20.15 -42.09 -3.23
C LYS A 54 20.41 -41.44 -4.59
N GLY A 55 21.65 -41.48 -5.06
CA GLY A 55 22.06 -40.93 -6.34
C GLY A 55 23.15 -41.76 -7.01
N ALA A 56 23.62 -41.32 -8.17
CA ALA A 56 24.64 -42.04 -8.94
C ALA A 56 25.97 -42.21 -8.17
N THR A 57 26.27 -41.31 -7.24
CA THR A 57 27.51 -41.31 -6.45
C THR A 57 27.43 -42.10 -5.14
N GLY A 58 26.24 -42.46 -4.66
CA GLY A 58 26.09 -43.09 -3.35
C GLY A 58 24.73 -42.85 -2.70
N ALA A 59 24.70 -42.97 -1.37
CA ALA A 59 23.51 -42.74 -0.56
C ALA A 59 23.81 -41.80 0.61
N VAL A 60 22.83 -40.98 0.97
CA VAL A 60 22.87 -40.09 2.12
C VAL A 60 21.97 -40.66 3.21
N TYR A 61 22.50 -40.77 4.42
CA TYR A 61 21.83 -41.34 5.58
C TYR A 61 21.66 -40.31 6.69
N PHE A 62 20.61 -40.47 7.48
CA PHE A 62 20.45 -39.76 8.74
C PHE A 62 21.40 -40.36 9.79
N GLY A 63 22.20 -39.50 10.41
CA GLY A 63 23.17 -39.87 11.44
C GLY A 63 23.21 -38.88 12.59
N HIS A 64 23.98 -39.23 13.61
CA HIS A 64 24.21 -38.45 14.82
C HIS A 64 25.71 -38.32 15.10
N ASN A 65 26.12 -37.17 15.63
CA ASN A 65 27.40 -37.00 16.31
C ASN A 65 27.37 -37.77 17.64
N LYS A 66 28.38 -38.61 17.88
CA LYS A 66 28.47 -39.48 19.08
C LYS A 66 28.69 -38.69 20.38
N HIS A 67 29.27 -37.49 20.30
CA HIS A 67 29.69 -36.73 21.48
C HIS A 67 28.60 -35.80 22.03
N ASN A 68 27.90 -35.08 21.15
CA ASN A 68 26.87 -34.09 21.52
C ASN A 68 25.45 -34.47 21.06
N GLY A 69 25.28 -35.57 20.32
CA GLY A 69 23.98 -36.05 19.85
C GLY A 69 23.38 -35.28 18.66
N GLU A 70 24.07 -34.27 18.12
CA GLU A 70 23.59 -33.45 17.00
C GLU A 70 23.30 -34.30 15.75
N THR A 71 22.18 -34.01 15.09
CA THR A 71 21.74 -34.73 13.88
C THR A 71 22.47 -34.23 12.64
N VAL A 72 22.98 -35.15 11.83
CA VAL A 72 23.78 -34.90 10.63
C VAL A 72 23.29 -35.70 9.42
N ALA A 73 23.69 -35.28 8.23
CA ALA A 73 23.55 -36.05 6.99
C ALA A 73 24.90 -36.68 6.61
N VAL A 74 24.95 -38.01 6.44
CA VAL A 74 26.19 -38.74 6.10
C VAL A 74 26.10 -39.31 4.69
N LYS A 75 26.90 -38.79 3.75
CA LYS A 75 27.01 -39.34 2.38
C LYS A 75 28.07 -40.44 2.35
N CYS A 76 27.64 -41.66 2.04
CA CYS A 76 28.52 -42.80 1.78
C CYS A 76 28.58 -43.05 0.27
N PHE A 77 29.79 -43.15 -0.28
CA PHE A 77 30.00 -43.37 -1.72
C PHE A 77 29.83 -44.83 -2.11
N ASN A 78 29.27 -45.08 -3.29
CA ASN A 78 29.10 -46.44 -3.82
C ASN A 78 30.38 -46.97 -4.50
N HIS A 79 30.44 -48.28 -4.75
CA HIS A 79 31.60 -48.91 -5.40
C HIS A 79 31.93 -48.29 -6.77
N LEU A 80 30.92 -47.95 -7.58
CA LEU A 80 31.11 -47.27 -8.87
C LEU A 80 31.82 -45.92 -8.74
N SER A 81 31.62 -45.19 -7.63
CA SER A 81 32.32 -43.93 -7.38
C SER A 81 33.81 -44.10 -7.11
N HIS A 82 34.18 -45.18 -6.44
CA HIS A 82 35.58 -45.56 -6.18
C HIS A 82 36.30 -46.08 -7.43
N MET A 83 35.56 -46.44 -8.48
CA MET A 83 36.09 -46.83 -9.79
C MET A 83 36.30 -45.63 -10.75
N ARG A 84 35.93 -44.40 -10.35
CA ARG A 84 36.19 -43.18 -11.15
C ARG A 84 37.67 -42.77 -11.04
N PRO A 85 38.23 -42.01 -12.00
CA PRO A 85 39.59 -41.47 -11.87
C PRO A 85 39.78 -40.68 -10.57
N TYR A 86 40.96 -40.76 -9.96
CA TYR A 86 41.26 -40.23 -8.63
C TYR A 86 40.96 -38.71 -8.51
N GLU A 87 41.24 -37.96 -9.57
CA GLU A 87 40.99 -36.53 -9.72
C GLU A 87 39.48 -36.24 -9.72
N VAL A 88 38.65 -37.17 -10.20
CA VAL A 88 37.18 -37.07 -10.17
C VAL A 88 36.64 -37.42 -8.79
N GLN A 89 37.23 -38.41 -8.11
CA GLN A 89 36.85 -38.78 -6.74
C GLN A 89 37.08 -37.61 -5.76
N LYS A 90 38.21 -36.92 -5.88
CA LYS A 90 38.58 -35.81 -4.98
C LYS A 90 37.74 -34.54 -5.13
N ARG A 91 37.17 -34.25 -6.31
CA ARG A 91 36.48 -32.97 -6.61
C ARG A 91 35.48 -32.55 -5.56
N GLU A 92 34.58 -33.44 -5.16
CA GLU A 92 33.51 -33.10 -4.21
C GLU A 92 34.10 -32.68 -2.85
N PHE A 93 35.14 -33.36 -2.38
CA PHE A 93 35.85 -33.02 -1.14
C PHE A 93 36.58 -31.67 -1.23
N GLU A 94 37.30 -31.42 -2.33
CA GLU A 94 38.06 -30.17 -2.47
C GLU A 94 37.15 -28.95 -2.72
N VAL A 95 36.04 -29.12 -3.43
CA VAL A 95 35.00 -28.08 -3.55
C VAL A 95 34.38 -27.78 -2.18
N LEU A 96 33.92 -28.79 -1.45
CA LEU A 96 33.27 -28.62 -0.15
C LEU A 96 34.21 -28.07 0.96
N LYS A 97 35.53 -28.19 0.81
CA LYS A 97 36.51 -27.52 1.69
C LYS A 97 36.67 -26.03 1.36
N LYS A 98 36.50 -25.63 0.11
CA LYS A 98 36.67 -24.24 -0.35
C LYS A 98 35.43 -23.37 -0.05
N VAL A 99 34.23 -23.95 -0.16
CA VAL A 99 32.98 -23.19 -0.03
C VAL A 99 32.49 -23.13 1.41
N ASN A 100 32.11 -21.94 1.86
CA ASN A 100 31.48 -21.71 3.16
C ASN A 100 30.53 -20.51 3.07
N HIS A 101 29.24 -20.78 2.99
CA HIS A 101 28.21 -19.77 2.77
C HIS A 101 26.86 -20.22 3.34
N GLU A 102 26.01 -19.29 3.75
CA GLU A 102 24.69 -19.59 4.32
C GLU A 102 23.84 -20.44 3.36
N ASN A 103 23.87 -20.13 2.06
CA ASN A 103 23.14 -20.84 1.01
C ASN A 103 23.88 -22.04 0.40
N ILE A 104 24.84 -22.62 1.11
CA ILE A 104 25.48 -23.90 0.76
C ILE A 104 25.34 -24.85 1.95
N VAL A 105 25.13 -26.14 1.68
CA VAL A 105 25.11 -27.18 2.73
C VAL A 105 26.51 -27.33 3.31
N LYS A 106 26.66 -26.97 4.58
CA LYS A 106 27.91 -26.97 5.33
C LYS A 106 28.47 -28.39 5.48
N LEU A 107 29.72 -28.56 5.04
CA LEU A 107 30.55 -29.70 5.40
C LEU A 107 30.96 -29.57 6.88
N LEU A 108 30.70 -30.62 7.66
CA LEU A 108 31.08 -30.68 9.08
C LEU A 108 32.38 -31.47 9.26
N ALA A 109 32.51 -32.62 8.60
CA ALA A 109 33.69 -33.47 8.66
C ALA A 109 33.84 -34.34 7.41
N ILE A 110 35.08 -34.78 7.15
CA ILE A 110 35.40 -35.87 6.23
C ILE A 110 36.03 -36.96 7.10
N GLU A 111 35.37 -38.10 7.24
CA GLU A 111 35.86 -39.21 8.05
C GLU A 111 35.92 -40.50 7.23
N GLU A 112 36.45 -41.57 7.82
CA GLU A 112 36.44 -42.92 7.24
C GLU A 112 35.45 -43.80 8.00
N GLU A 113 34.68 -44.60 7.27
CA GLU A 113 33.83 -45.64 7.85
C GLU A 113 34.70 -46.71 8.52
N ASN A 114 34.35 -47.11 9.75
CA ASN A 114 35.18 -47.99 10.58
C ASN A 114 35.45 -49.35 9.93
N ASP A 115 34.46 -49.94 9.26
CA ASP A 115 34.54 -51.29 8.70
C ASP A 115 35.19 -51.32 7.31
N THR A 116 34.83 -50.36 6.45
CA THR A 116 35.24 -50.36 5.02
C THR A 116 36.45 -49.48 4.73
N LYS A 117 36.83 -48.61 5.67
CA LYS A 117 37.80 -47.49 5.50
C LYS A 117 37.49 -46.56 4.33
N GLN A 118 36.25 -46.59 3.81
CA GLN A 118 35.83 -45.67 2.76
C GLN A 118 35.50 -44.30 3.36
N LYS A 119 35.89 -43.25 2.65
CA LYS A 119 35.58 -41.88 3.07
C LYS A 119 34.08 -41.62 3.04
N VAL A 120 33.60 -40.86 4.02
CA VAL A 120 32.24 -40.34 4.13
C VAL A 120 32.26 -38.82 4.26
N LEU A 121 31.25 -38.15 3.70
CA LEU A 121 31.02 -36.72 3.96
C LEU A 121 29.98 -36.60 5.05
N VAL A 122 30.30 -35.87 6.12
CA VAL A 122 29.37 -35.51 7.18
C VAL A 122 28.98 -34.05 7.00
N MET A 123 27.68 -33.79 6.86
CA MET A 123 27.11 -32.50 6.48
C MET A 123 26.01 -32.08 7.45
N GLU A 124 25.67 -30.79 7.49
CA GLU A 124 24.49 -30.31 8.21
C GLU A 124 23.20 -30.97 7.70
N LEU A 125 22.26 -31.25 8.60
CA LEU A 125 20.99 -31.87 8.24
C LEU A 125 19.93 -30.81 7.88
N CYS A 126 19.58 -30.73 6.59
CA CYS A 126 18.48 -29.88 6.13
C CYS A 126 17.11 -30.56 6.36
N THR A 127 16.45 -30.22 7.47
CA THR A 127 15.21 -30.86 7.96
C THR A 127 13.96 -30.56 7.12
N GLY A 128 13.97 -29.55 6.25
CA GLY A 128 12.87 -29.20 5.35
C GLY A 128 12.82 -30.02 4.05
N GLY A 129 13.78 -30.93 3.83
CA GLY A 129 13.86 -31.75 2.61
C GLY A 129 14.44 -31.01 1.41
N SER A 130 14.40 -31.63 0.22
CA SER A 130 14.77 -30.97 -1.03
C SER A 130 13.60 -30.17 -1.62
N LEU A 131 13.89 -29.19 -2.45
CA LEU A 131 12.89 -28.42 -3.19
C LEU A 131 12.07 -29.32 -4.14
N PHE A 132 12.65 -30.43 -4.61
CA PHE A 132 11.90 -31.47 -5.31
C PHE A 132 10.81 -32.11 -4.43
N ASN A 133 11.08 -32.37 -3.14
CA ASN A 133 10.07 -32.89 -2.22
C ASN A 133 8.96 -31.86 -1.93
N ILE A 134 9.30 -30.57 -1.96
CA ILE A 134 8.32 -29.48 -1.79
C ILE A 134 7.40 -29.39 -3.02
N LEU A 135 7.96 -29.46 -4.24
CA LEU A 135 7.17 -29.48 -5.47
C LEU A 135 6.34 -30.75 -5.67
N ASP A 136 6.73 -31.87 -5.04
CA ASP A 136 5.96 -33.11 -5.12
C ASP A 136 4.69 -33.11 -4.23
N ASP A 137 4.59 -32.22 -3.23
CA ASP A 137 3.35 -32.05 -2.47
C ASP A 137 2.23 -31.46 -3.37
N PRO A 138 1.02 -32.05 -3.39
CA PRO A 138 -0.09 -31.60 -4.24
C PRO A 138 -0.41 -30.10 -4.14
N MET A 139 -0.17 -29.49 -2.97
CA MET A 139 -0.36 -28.05 -2.75
C MET A 139 0.39 -27.19 -3.78
N ASN A 140 1.57 -27.64 -4.21
CA ASN A 140 2.51 -26.92 -5.07
C ASN A 140 2.49 -27.38 -6.54
N SER A 141 1.47 -28.15 -6.95
CA SER A 141 1.34 -28.67 -8.32
C SER A 141 1.24 -27.57 -9.39
N ASN A 142 0.92 -26.34 -8.99
CA ASN A 142 0.81 -25.14 -9.82
C ASN A 142 1.99 -24.17 -9.60
N GLY A 143 3.04 -24.61 -8.90
CA GLY A 143 4.15 -23.78 -8.42
C GLY A 143 4.07 -23.49 -6.93
N LEU A 144 5.12 -22.87 -6.41
CA LEU A 144 5.19 -22.32 -5.06
C LEU A 144 4.34 -21.03 -4.99
N ASP A 145 3.97 -20.63 -3.77
CA ASP A 145 3.50 -19.27 -3.53
C ASP A 145 4.62 -18.24 -3.80
N GLU A 146 4.22 -17.00 -4.10
CA GLU A 146 5.14 -15.92 -4.49
C GLU A 146 6.23 -15.63 -3.45
N LYS A 147 5.88 -15.68 -2.15
CA LYS A 147 6.84 -15.40 -1.07
C LYS A 147 7.91 -16.49 -1.01
N GLU A 148 7.51 -17.76 -1.05
CA GLU A 148 8.42 -18.89 -1.07
C GLU A 148 9.26 -18.93 -2.37
N PHE A 149 8.67 -18.57 -3.52
CA PHE A 149 9.39 -18.41 -4.80
C PHE A 149 10.51 -17.36 -4.72
N LEU A 150 10.20 -16.15 -4.21
CA LEU A 150 11.20 -15.08 -4.05
C LEU A 150 12.30 -15.46 -3.04
N GLN A 151 11.94 -16.20 -1.99
CA GLN A 151 12.89 -16.71 -1.01
C GLN A 151 13.84 -17.77 -1.61
N VAL A 152 13.34 -18.65 -2.48
CA VAL A 152 14.20 -19.54 -3.28
C VAL A 152 15.08 -18.71 -4.22
N LEU A 153 14.52 -17.74 -4.95
CA LEU A 153 15.26 -16.91 -5.91
C LEU A 153 16.43 -16.18 -5.25
N LYS A 154 16.18 -15.51 -4.11
CA LYS A 154 17.20 -14.82 -3.31
C LYS A 154 18.34 -15.76 -2.88
N HIS A 155 17.98 -16.88 -2.26
CA HIS A 155 18.95 -17.82 -1.71
C HIS A 155 19.73 -18.58 -2.80
N LEU A 156 19.07 -18.91 -3.92
CA LEU A 156 19.72 -19.53 -5.08
C LEU A 156 20.72 -18.55 -5.72
N ALA A 157 20.34 -17.30 -5.92
CA ALA A 157 21.24 -16.29 -6.48
C ALA A 157 22.44 -16.02 -5.57
N ALA A 158 22.23 -15.91 -4.25
CA ALA A 158 23.32 -15.73 -3.29
C ALA A 158 24.26 -16.94 -3.22
N GLY A 159 23.72 -18.17 -3.21
CA GLY A 159 24.52 -19.40 -3.27
C GLY A 159 25.33 -19.51 -4.57
N MET A 160 24.72 -19.19 -5.72
CA MET A 160 25.40 -19.19 -7.02
C MET A 160 26.45 -18.09 -7.13
N LYS A 161 26.21 -16.91 -6.54
CA LYS A 161 27.21 -15.85 -6.46
C LYS A 161 28.45 -16.31 -5.70
N HIS A 162 28.29 -16.92 -4.53
CA HIS A 162 29.42 -17.46 -3.78
C HIS A 162 30.21 -18.53 -4.58
N LEU A 163 29.53 -19.39 -5.35
CA LEU A 163 30.22 -20.35 -6.22
C LEU A 163 31.00 -19.64 -7.35
N ARG A 164 30.44 -18.62 -7.98
CA ARG A 164 31.15 -17.85 -9.04
C ARG A 164 32.32 -17.05 -8.49
N ASP A 165 32.18 -16.42 -7.32
CA ASP A 165 33.25 -15.67 -6.65
C ASP A 165 34.44 -16.60 -6.26
N MET A 166 34.23 -17.92 -6.23
CA MET A 166 35.23 -18.98 -6.01
C MET A 166 35.63 -19.75 -7.29
N ASN A 167 35.28 -19.25 -8.48
CA ASN A 167 35.47 -19.90 -9.80
C ASN A 167 34.89 -21.32 -9.90
N ILE A 168 33.84 -21.65 -9.15
CA ILE A 168 33.19 -22.96 -9.17
C ILE A 168 31.92 -22.94 -10.05
N ILE A 169 31.69 -24.04 -10.77
CA ILE A 169 30.43 -24.38 -11.43
C ILE A 169 29.87 -25.69 -10.88
N HIS A 170 28.55 -25.79 -10.82
CA HIS A 170 27.84 -26.90 -10.16
C HIS A 170 27.48 -28.04 -11.12
N ARG A 171 27.00 -27.71 -12.34
CA ARG A 171 26.69 -28.64 -13.45
C ARG A 171 25.58 -29.67 -13.21
N ASP A 172 24.80 -29.53 -12.13
CA ASP A 172 23.60 -30.36 -11.87
C ASP A 172 22.60 -29.60 -10.97
N LEU A 173 22.36 -28.33 -11.30
CA LEU A 173 21.38 -27.51 -10.58
C LEU A 173 19.96 -27.96 -10.94
N LYS A 174 19.21 -28.37 -9.92
CA LYS A 174 17.83 -28.86 -10.02
C LYS A 174 17.17 -28.80 -8.64
N PRO A 175 15.83 -28.85 -8.53
CA PRO A 175 15.13 -28.87 -7.24
C PRO A 175 15.58 -29.98 -6.28
N GLY A 176 16.09 -31.11 -6.77
CA GLY A 176 16.63 -32.19 -5.93
C GLY A 176 17.94 -31.86 -5.22
N ASN A 177 18.71 -30.89 -5.73
CA ASN A 177 20.01 -30.47 -5.20
C ASN A 177 19.92 -29.10 -4.48
N ILE A 178 18.70 -28.63 -4.20
CA ILE A 178 18.43 -27.43 -3.41
C ILE A 178 17.67 -27.87 -2.16
N MET A 179 18.28 -27.73 -1.00
CA MET A 179 17.75 -28.19 0.29
C MET A 179 17.12 -27.03 1.07
N LYS A 180 16.00 -27.28 1.76
CA LYS A 180 15.42 -26.36 2.74
C LYS A 180 15.94 -26.69 4.13
N PHE A 181 16.80 -25.84 4.67
CA PHE A 181 17.14 -25.83 6.09
C PHE A 181 16.05 -25.05 6.85
N VAL A 182 15.66 -25.56 8.02
CA VAL A 182 14.75 -24.88 8.94
C VAL A 182 15.42 -24.84 10.31
N SER A 183 15.68 -23.64 10.76
CA SER A 183 16.28 -23.32 12.06
C SER A 183 15.29 -23.54 13.23
N GLU A 184 15.78 -23.35 14.45
CA GLU A 184 14.96 -23.47 15.66
C GLU A 184 13.93 -22.34 15.82
N ASP A 185 14.27 -21.12 15.38
CA ASP A 185 13.35 -19.97 15.34
C ASP A 185 12.30 -20.05 14.22
N GLY A 186 12.43 -21.05 13.33
CA GLY A 186 11.53 -21.30 12.22
C GLY A 186 11.83 -20.52 10.95
N THR A 187 12.91 -19.73 10.91
CA THR A 187 13.42 -19.19 9.64
C THR A 187 13.83 -20.32 8.69
N SER A 188 13.77 -20.04 7.39
CA SER A 188 14.00 -21.04 6.34
C SER A 188 15.05 -20.55 5.37
N ILE A 189 16.06 -21.38 5.12
CA ILE A 189 17.20 -21.05 4.26
C ILE A 189 17.29 -22.13 3.18
N TYR A 190 17.43 -21.70 1.92
CA TYR A 190 17.68 -22.62 0.82
C TYR A 190 19.18 -22.76 0.58
N LYS A 191 19.65 -24.00 0.40
CA LYS A 191 21.06 -24.37 0.36
C LYS A 191 21.38 -25.29 -0.81
N LEU A 192 22.45 -24.99 -1.56
CA LEU A 192 22.97 -25.85 -2.62
C LEU A 192 23.70 -27.08 -2.04
N THR A 193 23.57 -28.24 -2.69
CA THR A 193 24.21 -29.51 -2.29
C THR A 193 24.53 -30.43 -3.47
N ASP A 194 25.20 -31.55 -3.20
CA ASP A 194 25.69 -32.55 -4.17
C ASP A 194 26.68 -31.99 -5.21
N PHE A 195 27.84 -31.56 -4.70
CA PHE A 195 28.97 -31.10 -5.50
C PHE A 195 29.73 -32.26 -6.22
N GLY A 196 29.16 -33.46 -6.28
CA GLY A 196 29.72 -34.62 -6.99
C GLY A 196 29.86 -34.41 -8.50
N ALA A 197 29.14 -33.44 -9.06
CA ALA A 197 29.26 -32.95 -10.42
C ALA A 197 30.01 -31.61 -10.54
N ALA A 198 30.38 -30.96 -9.44
CA ALA A 198 30.99 -29.62 -9.48
C ALA A 198 32.43 -29.63 -10.04
N ARG A 199 32.90 -28.45 -10.45
CA ARG A 199 34.27 -28.23 -10.94
C ARG A 199 34.68 -26.77 -10.81
N GLU A 200 35.95 -26.54 -10.47
CA GLU A 200 36.64 -25.25 -10.61
C GLU A 200 36.96 -24.99 -12.10
N LEU A 201 36.50 -23.84 -12.59
CA LEU A 201 36.50 -23.43 -13.99
C LEU A 201 36.46 -21.89 -14.08
N ASP A 202 37.56 -21.31 -14.58
CA ASP A 202 37.64 -19.89 -14.93
C ASP A 202 36.69 -19.56 -16.10
N ASP A 203 36.23 -18.32 -16.24
CA ASP A 203 35.12 -17.96 -17.17
C ASP A 203 35.35 -18.33 -18.65
N ASP A 204 36.60 -18.25 -19.11
CA ASP A 204 36.98 -18.65 -20.47
C ASP A 204 37.39 -20.12 -20.62
N GLN A 205 37.56 -20.84 -19.51
CA GLN A 205 37.98 -22.22 -19.54
C GLN A 205 36.86 -23.14 -20.06
N GLN A 206 37.21 -24.00 -21.01
CA GLN A 206 36.29 -24.89 -21.69
C GLN A 206 36.32 -26.31 -21.09
N PHE A 207 35.17 -27.02 -21.10
CA PHE A 207 35.12 -28.43 -20.68
C PHE A 207 34.29 -29.32 -21.61
N MET A 208 34.53 -30.64 -21.49
CA MET A 208 33.88 -31.70 -22.29
C MET A 208 33.22 -32.83 -21.47
N SER A 209 33.41 -32.86 -20.15
CA SER A 209 32.88 -33.93 -19.28
C SER A 209 31.38 -33.76 -19.03
N LEU A 210 30.60 -34.82 -19.23
CA LEU A 210 29.13 -34.80 -19.16
C LEU A 210 28.64 -35.19 -17.76
N TYR A 211 27.87 -34.29 -17.15
CA TYR A 211 27.15 -34.47 -15.89
C TYR A 211 25.84 -33.67 -15.97
N GLY A 212 24.88 -33.99 -15.10
CA GLY A 212 23.60 -33.30 -15.01
C GLY A 212 22.41 -34.23 -15.20
N THR A 213 21.20 -33.73 -14.91
CA THR A 213 19.94 -34.46 -14.98
C THR A 213 19.21 -34.13 -16.29
N GLU A 214 18.75 -35.15 -17.04
CA GLU A 214 18.34 -35.02 -18.46
C GLU A 214 17.44 -33.81 -18.76
N GLU A 215 16.43 -33.51 -17.94
CA GLU A 215 15.48 -32.41 -18.21
C GLU A 215 16.00 -31.00 -17.88
N TYR A 216 17.14 -30.90 -17.19
CA TYR A 216 17.76 -29.63 -16.77
C TYR A 216 19.04 -29.32 -17.57
N LEU A 217 19.46 -30.22 -18.47
CA LEU A 217 20.64 -30.02 -19.31
C LEU A 217 20.44 -28.92 -20.35
N HIS A 218 21.48 -28.10 -20.55
CA HIS A 218 21.60 -27.21 -21.71
C HIS A 218 21.52 -28.00 -23.03
N PRO A 219 20.96 -27.47 -24.12
CA PRO A 219 20.70 -28.26 -25.35
C PRO A 219 21.96 -28.88 -25.96
N ASP A 220 23.08 -28.14 -26.03
CA ASP A 220 24.36 -28.69 -26.50
C ASP A 220 24.88 -29.84 -25.59
N MET A 221 24.59 -29.80 -24.28
CA MET A 221 24.93 -30.90 -23.37
C MET A 221 24.00 -32.09 -23.57
N TYR A 222 22.72 -31.85 -23.84
CA TYR A 222 21.71 -32.88 -24.10
C TYR A 222 22.03 -33.65 -25.40
N GLU A 223 22.40 -32.97 -26.48
CA GLU A 223 22.81 -33.60 -27.74
C GLU A 223 23.96 -34.60 -27.53
N ARG A 224 24.98 -34.19 -26.77
CA ARG A 224 26.16 -35.03 -26.52
C ARG A 224 25.91 -36.13 -25.48
N ALA A 225 25.18 -35.85 -24.40
CA ALA A 225 24.96 -36.81 -23.31
C ALA A 225 23.81 -37.80 -23.58
N VAL A 226 22.73 -37.32 -24.19
CA VAL A 226 21.46 -38.05 -24.29
C VAL A 226 21.23 -38.60 -25.70
N LEU A 227 21.55 -37.84 -26.75
CA LEU A 227 21.49 -38.31 -28.14
C LEU A 227 22.79 -38.99 -28.61
N ARG A 228 23.89 -38.86 -27.84
CA ARG A 228 25.22 -39.43 -28.15
C ARG A 228 25.80 -38.99 -29.50
N LYS A 229 25.37 -37.84 -30.03
CA LYS A 229 25.93 -37.28 -31.27
C LYS A 229 27.32 -36.69 -31.01
N PRO A 230 28.29 -36.81 -31.95
CA PRO A 230 29.63 -36.23 -31.79
C PRO A 230 29.59 -34.73 -32.05
N VAL A 231 29.65 -33.93 -30.99
CA VAL A 231 29.64 -32.46 -31.08
C VAL A 231 31.03 -31.92 -30.73
N GLY A 232 31.64 -31.19 -31.67
CA GLY A 232 32.94 -30.53 -31.48
C GLY A 232 32.90 -29.27 -30.59
N LYS A 233 31.77 -28.99 -29.94
CA LYS A 233 31.58 -27.84 -29.06
C LYS A 233 32.07 -28.13 -27.64
N SER A 234 32.74 -27.14 -27.07
CA SER A 234 33.07 -27.01 -25.66
C SER A 234 31.93 -26.35 -24.87
N PHE A 235 31.80 -26.68 -23.59
CA PHE A 235 30.91 -25.99 -22.66
C PHE A 235 31.66 -24.92 -21.85
N LYS A 236 31.00 -23.79 -21.56
CA LYS A 236 31.45 -22.72 -20.65
C LYS A 236 30.62 -22.74 -19.34
N ALA A 237 30.93 -21.85 -18.40
CA ALA A 237 30.22 -21.74 -17.12
C ALA A 237 28.72 -21.41 -17.23
N ASN A 238 28.28 -20.83 -18.36
CA ASN A 238 26.89 -20.43 -18.62
C ASN A 238 25.87 -21.60 -18.65
N VAL A 239 26.29 -22.87 -18.73
CA VAL A 239 25.35 -24.01 -18.69
C VAL A 239 24.55 -24.10 -17.38
N ASP A 240 25.10 -23.58 -16.28
CA ASP A 240 24.38 -23.50 -15.00
C ASP A 240 23.20 -22.52 -15.07
N LEU A 241 23.29 -21.46 -15.89
CA LEU A 241 22.19 -20.49 -16.08
C LEU A 241 20.95 -21.13 -16.71
N TRP A 242 21.13 -22.03 -17.67
CA TRP A 242 20.02 -22.81 -18.23
C TRP A 242 19.38 -23.71 -17.18
N SER A 243 20.20 -24.42 -16.39
CA SER A 243 19.73 -25.30 -15.31
C SER A 243 18.97 -24.51 -14.22
N ILE A 244 19.41 -23.28 -13.93
CA ILE A 244 18.70 -22.31 -13.08
C ILE A 244 17.38 -21.89 -13.73
N GLY A 245 17.36 -21.53 -15.01
CA GLY A 245 16.15 -21.17 -15.75
C GLY A 245 15.08 -22.26 -15.73
N VAL A 246 15.47 -23.51 -15.99
CA VAL A 246 14.57 -24.68 -15.90
C VAL A 246 14.07 -24.87 -14.46
N THR A 247 14.95 -24.72 -13.47
CA THR A 247 14.60 -24.81 -12.05
C THR A 247 13.61 -23.72 -11.62
N LEU A 248 13.86 -22.46 -12.01
CA LEU A 248 13.00 -21.30 -11.72
C LEU A 248 11.62 -21.44 -12.37
N TYR A 249 11.56 -21.89 -13.63
CA TYR A 249 10.27 -22.18 -14.29
C TYR A 249 9.52 -23.30 -13.55
N HIS A 250 10.23 -24.37 -13.16
CA HIS A 250 9.63 -25.50 -12.47
C HIS A 250 9.04 -25.10 -11.11
N ILE A 251 9.72 -24.25 -10.33
CA ILE A 251 9.19 -23.78 -9.04
C ILE A 251 8.08 -22.73 -9.20
N ALA A 252 8.08 -21.95 -10.29
CA ALA A 252 7.02 -20.97 -10.58
C ALA A 252 5.72 -21.63 -11.04
N THR A 253 5.79 -22.82 -11.66
CA THR A 253 4.63 -23.43 -12.37
C THR A 253 4.27 -24.84 -11.93
N GLY A 254 5.11 -25.52 -11.13
CA GLY A 254 4.93 -26.92 -10.76
C GLY A 254 5.17 -27.90 -11.93
N SER A 255 5.69 -27.41 -13.07
CA SER A 255 5.91 -28.19 -14.29
C SER A 255 7.21 -27.80 -14.99
N LEU A 256 7.83 -28.74 -15.72
CA LEU A 256 8.98 -28.43 -16.57
C LEU A 256 8.59 -27.52 -17.75
N PRO A 257 9.47 -26.63 -18.23
CA PRO A 257 9.20 -25.71 -19.35
C PRO A 257 9.05 -26.42 -20.69
N PHE A 258 9.82 -27.49 -20.92
CA PHE A 258 9.89 -28.19 -22.20
C PHE A 258 9.39 -29.63 -22.02
N ARG A 259 8.29 -29.96 -22.69
CA ARG A 259 7.52 -31.19 -22.46
C ARG A 259 7.10 -31.85 -23.78
N PRO A 260 7.89 -32.80 -24.33
CA PRO A 260 7.46 -33.59 -25.48
C PRO A 260 6.36 -34.58 -25.08
N TYR A 261 5.55 -35.00 -26.05
CA TYR A 261 4.60 -36.09 -25.84
C TYR A 261 5.37 -37.41 -25.55
N GLY A 262 4.88 -38.20 -24.60
CA GLY A 262 5.58 -39.38 -24.08
C GLY A 262 6.71 -39.07 -23.08
N GLY A 263 6.97 -37.79 -22.77
CA GLY A 263 7.96 -37.38 -21.78
C GLY A 263 9.40 -37.79 -22.13
N ARG A 264 10.21 -38.15 -21.12
CA ARG A 264 11.66 -38.46 -21.26
C ARG A 264 12.00 -39.51 -22.33
N LYS A 265 11.05 -40.36 -22.74
CA LYS A 265 11.25 -41.34 -23.82
C LYS A 265 11.49 -40.67 -25.18
N ASN A 266 10.87 -39.51 -25.42
CA ASN A 266 10.91 -38.80 -26.70
C ASN A 266 12.08 -37.80 -26.77
N LYS A 267 13.29 -38.36 -26.80
CA LYS A 267 14.57 -37.62 -26.71
C LYS A 267 14.80 -36.65 -27.87
N GLU A 268 14.47 -37.05 -29.10
CA GLU A 268 14.65 -36.18 -30.28
C GLU A 268 13.71 -34.98 -30.23
N THR A 269 12.44 -35.17 -29.82
CA THR A 269 11.51 -34.04 -29.68
C THR A 269 11.88 -33.14 -28.50
N MET A 270 12.43 -33.69 -27.40
CA MET A 270 12.98 -32.86 -26.31
C MET A 270 14.11 -31.95 -26.82
N TYR A 271 15.06 -32.52 -27.57
CA TYR A 271 16.15 -31.74 -28.16
C TYR A 271 15.60 -30.67 -29.10
N ARG A 272 14.72 -31.05 -30.04
CA ARG A 272 14.06 -30.14 -30.98
C ARG A 272 13.32 -28.99 -30.28
N ILE A 273 12.54 -29.28 -29.24
CA ILE A 273 11.82 -28.27 -28.45
C ILE A 273 12.79 -27.26 -27.83
N THR A 274 13.99 -27.70 -27.41
CA THR A 274 14.94 -26.81 -26.75
C THR A 274 15.83 -26.02 -27.73
N THR A 275 16.07 -26.52 -28.95
CA THR A 275 16.92 -25.85 -29.95
C THR A 275 16.18 -25.00 -30.99
N GLU A 276 14.99 -25.41 -31.43
CA GLU A 276 14.23 -24.70 -32.49
C GLU A 276 13.36 -23.55 -31.96
N LYS A 277 13.28 -23.38 -30.63
CA LYS A 277 12.47 -22.33 -30.01
C LYS A 277 12.99 -20.94 -30.39
N ALA A 278 12.09 -20.01 -30.65
CA ALA A 278 12.47 -18.61 -30.90
C ALA A 278 13.04 -17.93 -29.64
N SER A 279 13.88 -16.91 -29.85
CA SER A 279 14.40 -16.05 -28.77
C SER A 279 13.25 -15.47 -27.93
N GLY A 280 13.38 -15.55 -26.60
CA GLY A 280 12.36 -15.18 -25.62
C GLY A 280 11.15 -16.12 -25.47
N ILE A 281 11.17 -17.33 -26.05
CA ILE A 281 10.25 -18.42 -25.67
C ILE A 281 10.77 -19.10 -24.40
N ILE A 282 9.90 -19.22 -23.39
CA ILE A 282 10.23 -19.81 -22.08
C ILE A 282 9.65 -21.21 -21.87
N SER A 283 8.67 -21.64 -22.67
CA SER A 283 8.12 -23.00 -22.60
C SER A 283 7.61 -23.51 -23.95
N GLY A 284 7.59 -24.84 -24.08
CA GLY A 284 7.17 -25.58 -25.27
C GLY A 284 6.59 -26.94 -24.89
N THR A 285 5.28 -27.13 -25.10
CA THR A 285 4.57 -28.36 -24.70
C THR A 285 3.85 -29.01 -25.87
N GLN A 286 4.05 -30.32 -26.04
CA GLN A 286 3.39 -31.14 -27.06
C GLN A 286 2.33 -32.03 -26.40
N SER A 287 1.06 -31.89 -26.80
CA SER A 287 -0.07 -32.56 -26.14
C SER A 287 -0.45 -33.94 -26.72
N SER A 288 -0.02 -34.26 -27.94
CA SER A 288 -0.31 -35.51 -28.64
C SER A 288 0.90 -36.03 -29.40
N GLU A 289 0.92 -37.32 -29.73
CA GLU A 289 1.98 -37.91 -30.54
C GLU A 289 2.07 -37.20 -31.90
N ASN A 290 3.28 -36.77 -32.28
CA ASN A 290 3.55 -35.98 -33.48
C ASN A 290 2.75 -34.68 -33.64
N GLY A 291 2.04 -34.22 -32.60
CA GLY A 291 1.30 -32.96 -32.61
C GLY A 291 2.21 -31.72 -32.60
N GLU A 292 1.60 -30.57 -32.83
CA GLU A 292 2.29 -29.27 -32.76
C GLU A 292 2.82 -28.98 -31.35
N ILE A 293 3.96 -28.29 -31.27
CA ILE A 293 4.53 -27.80 -30.02
C ILE A 293 3.87 -26.44 -29.71
N LYS A 294 3.12 -26.36 -28.61
CA LYS A 294 2.57 -25.11 -28.11
C LYS A 294 3.67 -24.32 -27.40
N TRP A 295 4.12 -23.25 -28.03
CA TRP A 295 5.13 -22.34 -27.51
C TRP A 295 4.51 -21.22 -26.68
N SER A 296 5.16 -20.80 -25.59
CA SER A 296 4.75 -19.62 -24.82
C SER A 296 5.91 -18.69 -24.48
N ARG A 297 5.60 -17.39 -24.50
CA ARG A 297 6.43 -16.31 -23.92
C ARG A 297 6.04 -16.02 -22.47
N ASN A 298 4.86 -16.40 -22.04
CA ASN A 298 4.29 -16.07 -20.73
C ASN A 298 4.20 -17.32 -19.83
N LEU A 299 4.18 -17.09 -18.53
CA LEU A 299 3.81 -18.11 -17.54
C LEU A 299 2.35 -18.55 -17.73
N PRO A 300 1.97 -19.79 -17.38
CA PRO A 300 0.61 -20.29 -17.53
C PRO A 300 -0.36 -19.62 -16.53
N ASP A 301 -1.64 -19.49 -16.91
CA ASP A 301 -2.69 -18.89 -16.06
C ASP A 301 -2.87 -19.58 -14.70
N SER A 302 -2.42 -20.83 -14.56
CA SER A 302 -2.44 -21.58 -13.30
C SER A 302 -1.34 -21.17 -12.31
N CYS A 303 -0.34 -20.40 -12.75
CA CYS A 303 0.79 -19.93 -11.95
C CYS A 303 0.33 -19.09 -10.75
N LEU A 304 0.95 -19.30 -9.59
CA LEU A 304 0.58 -18.60 -8.35
C LEU A 304 1.26 -17.23 -8.18
N LEU A 305 2.17 -16.85 -9.09
CA LEU A 305 2.83 -15.54 -9.09
C LEU A 305 1.85 -14.44 -9.53
N SER A 306 1.92 -13.29 -8.87
CA SER A 306 1.09 -12.11 -9.17
C SER A 306 1.39 -11.53 -10.56
N GLN A 307 0.37 -10.96 -11.19
CA GLN A 307 0.48 -10.33 -12.52
C GLN A 307 1.55 -9.22 -12.58
N SER A 308 1.90 -8.62 -11.44
CA SER A 308 2.94 -7.59 -11.35
C SER A 308 4.37 -8.15 -11.37
N VAL A 309 4.60 -9.34 -10.79
CA VAL A 309 5.94 -9.96 -10.78
C VAL A 309 6.18 -10.85 -12.00
N GLN A 310 5.12 -11.40 -12.61
CA GLN A 310 5.21 -12.29 -13.77
C GLN A 310 6.03 -11.70 -14.95
N PRO A 311 5.93 -10.40 -15.34
CA PRO A 311 6.76 -9.83 -16.39
C PRO A 311 8.25 -9.85 -16.07
N LEU A 312 8.63 -9.51 -14.83
CA LEU A 312 10.03 -9.51 -14.38
C LEU A 312 10.61 -10.93 -14.35
N VAL A 313 9.84 -11.90 -13.85
CA VAL A 313 10.22 -13.32 -13.84
C VAL A 313 10.27 -13.88 -15.26
N THR A 314 9.39 -13.43 -16.16
CA THR A 314 9.38 -13.83 -17.58
C THR A 314 10.60 -13.31 -18.32
N GLU A 315 11.02 -12.07 -18.09
CA GLU A 315 12.27 -11.50 -18.63
C GLU A 315 13.49 -12.31 -18.16
N LEU A 316 13.56 -12.60 -16.87
CA LEU A 316 14.60 -13.44 -16.26
C LEU A 316 14.65 -14.84 -16.89
N LEU A 317 13.51 -15.52 -17.02
CA LEU A 317 13.41 -16.86 -17.63
C LEU A 317 13.76 -16.84 -19.11
N ALA A 318 13.33 -15.82 -19.86
CA ALA A 318 13.66 -15.65 -21.28
C ALA A 318 15.18 -15.52 -21.51
N GLY A 319 15.88 -14.83 -20.62
CA GLY A 319 17.34 -14.67 -20.67
C GLY A 319 18.13 -15.91 -20.25
N LEU A 320 17.66 -16.60 -19.20
CA LEU A 320 18.29 -17.84 -18.70
C LEU A 320 18.08 -19.04 -19.62
N LEU A 321 16.96 -19.09 -20.33
CA LEU A 321 16.61 -20.14 -21.29
C LEU A 321 16.96 -19.74 -22.73
N GLU A 322 17.90 -18.82 -22.97
CA GLU A 322 18.33 -18.48 -24.34
C GLU A 322 19.35 -19.49 -24.88
N CYS A 323 19.23 -19.81 -26.18
CA CYS A 323 20.09 -20.76 -26.89
C CYS A 323 21.02 -20.06 -27.90
N ASP A 324 20.68 -18.86 -28.36
CA ASP A 324 21.56 -18.03 -29.19
C ASP A 324 22.73 -17.51 -28.34
N ALA A 325 23.93 -18.02 -28.60
CA ALA A 325 25.16 -17.70 -27.86
C ALA A 325 25.49 -16.20 -27.79
N TYR A 326 24.99 -15.37 -28.71
CA TYR A 326 25.16 -13.91 -28.69
C TYR A 326 24.13 -13.19 -27.81
N ARG A 327 23.04 -13.87 -27.43
CA ARG A 327 21.92 -13.34 -26.62
C ARG A 327 21.83 -13.96 -25.22
N MET A 328 22.51 -15.09 -25.00
CA MET A 328 22.65 -15.72 -23.69
C MET A 328 23.09 -14.70 -22.64
N TRP A 329 22.46 -14.74 -21.46
CA TRP A 329 22.82 -13.85 -20.37
C TRP A 329 24.16 -14.25 -19.72
N SER A 330 24.86 -13.25 -19.18
CA SER A 330 25.98 -13.44 -18.27
C SER A 330 25.49 -13.65 -16.83
N PHE A 331 26.36 -14.18 -15.96
CA PHE A 331 26.09 -14.25 -14.52
C PHE A 331 25.86 -12.86 -13.91
N GLU A 332 26.61 -11.84 -14.34
CA GLU A 332 26.41 -10.45 -13.93
C GLU A 332 24.98 -9.98 -14.22
N LYS A 333 24.51 -10.15 -15.47
CA LYS A 333 23.15 -9.76 -15.86
C LYS A 333 22.08 -10.54 -15.07
N PHE A 334 22.30 -11.83 -14.83
CA PHE A 334 21.46 -12.65 -13.95
C PHE A 334 21.38 -12.06 -12.53
N PHE A 335 22.52 -11.79 -11.88
CA PHE A 335 22.55 -11.23 -10.53
C PHE A 335 21.89 -9.84 -10.48
N THR A 336 22.20 -8.94 -11.41
CA THR A 336 21.56 -7.61 -11.49
C THR A 336 20.05 -7.71 -11.68
N SER A 337 19.56 -8.63 -12.52
CA SER A 337 18.12 -8.86 -12.72
C SER A 337 17.45 -9.40 -11.44
N VAL A 338 18.09 -10.31 -10.71
CA VAL A 338 17.57 -10.83 -9.44
C VAL A 338 17.58 -9.75 -8.35
N THR A 339 18.66 -8.98 -8.21
CA THR A 339 18.72 -7.83 -7.29
C THR A 339 17.60 -6.85 -7.58
N LYS A 340 17.42 -6.46 -8.85
CA LYS A 340 16.30 -5.61 -9.30
C LYS A 340 14.95 -6.19 -8.85
N ILE A 341 14.67 -7.47 -9.06
CA ILE A 341 13.40 -8.10 -8.63
C ILE A 341 13.21 -8.01 -7.10
N LEU A 342 14.27 -8.24 -6.32
CA LEU A 342 14.21 -8.31 -4.86
C LEU A 342 14.21 -6.95 -4.16
N GLU A 343 14.65 -5.88 -4.83
CA GLU A 343 14.63 -4.50 -4.31
C GLU A 343 13.26 -3.83 -4.42
N HIS A 344 12.33 -4.37 -5.21
CA HIS A 344 10.98 -3.80 -5.32
C HIS A 344 10.21 -3.96 -4.01
N LYS A 345 9.64 -2.85 -3.54
CA LYS A 345 8.67 -2.82 -2.47
C LYS A 345 7.30 -3.26 -3.01
N ILE A 346 6.63 -4.17 -2.30
CA ILE A 346 5.28 -4.62 -2.64
C ILE A 346 4.27 -3.69 -1.97
N ILE A 347 3.48 -2.97 -2.78
CA ILE A 347 2.33 -2.20 -2.33
C ILE A 347 1.06 -2.99 -2.64
N TYR A 348 0.24 -3.23 -1.61
CA TYR A 348 -1.02 -3.95 -1.72
C TYR A 348 -2.16 -2.95 -1.90
N ILE A 349 -2.97 -3.15 -2.95
CA ILE A 349 -4.02 -2.21 -3.35
C ILE A 349 -5.31 -2.95 -3.66
N TYR A 350 -6.39 -2.52 -3.02
CA TYR A 350 -7.74 -3.00 -3.28
C TYR A 350 -8.44 -2.03 -4.24
N TYR A 351 -8.62 -2.44 -5.50
CA TYR A 351 -9.33 -1.61 -6.46
C TYR A 351 -10.83 -1.85 -6.34
N VAL A 352 -11.57 -0.79 -6.01
CA VAL A 352 -13.02 -0.86 -5.77
C VAL A 352 -13.80 -1.18 -7.04
N GLY A 353 -13.38 -0.67 -8.21
CA GLY A 353 -14.07 -0.93 -9.48
C GLY A 353 -14.07 -2.41 -9.92
N SER A 354 -13.16 -3.23 -9.39
CA SER A 354 -13.02 -4.66 -9.71
C SER A 354 -13.20 -5.61 -8.50
N LEU A 355 -13.41 -5.04 -7.31
CA LEU A 355 -13.43 -5.73 -6.00
C LEU A 355 -12.30 -6.75 -5.82
N SER A 356 -11.08 -6.36 -6.20
CA SER A 356 -9.91 -7.22 -6.15
C SER A 356 -8.70 -6.57 -5.49
N LEU A 357 -8.03 -7.37 -4.66
CA LEU A 357 -6.69 -7.08 -4.17
C LEU A 357 -5.64 -7.38 -5.26
N HIS A 358 -4.70 -6.45 -5.42
CA HIS A 358 -3.53 -6.54 -6.27
C HIS A 358 -2.26 -6.28 -5.44
N SER A 359 -1.21 -7.05 -5.64
CA SER A 359 0.15 -6.72 -5.22
C SER A 359 0.87 -6.01 -6.35
N ILE A 360 1.51 -4.88 -6.09
CA ILE A 360 2.16 -4.05 -7.09
C ILE A 360 3.60 -3.80 -6.69
N TYR A 361 4.52 -4.20 -7.57
CA TYR A 361 5.95 -4.09 -7.37
C TYR A 361 6.37 -2.68 -7.76
N CYS A 362 6.94 -1.94 -6.81
CA CYS A 362 7.36 -0.56 -6.98
C CYS A 362 8.83 -0.43 -6.56
N HIS A 363 9.64 0.29 -7.32
CA HIS A 363 10.99 0.63 -6.91
C HIS A 363 10.91 1.62 -5.71
N PRO A 364 11.76 1.50 -4.68
CA PRO A 364 11.64 2.33 -3.47
C PRO A 364 11.79 3.84 -3.69
N SER A 365 12.40 4.26 -4.81
CA SER A 365 12.55 5.66 -5.19
C SER A 365 11.34 6.25 -5.92
N GLU A 366 10.30 5.47 -6.17
CA GLU A 366 9.09 5.97 -6.85
C GLU A 366 8.24 6.83 -5.91
N SER A 367 7.42 7.70 -6.52
CA SER A 367 6.38 8.49 -5.89
C SER A 367 4.99 7.88 -6.09
N VAL A 368 3.99 8.41 -5.39
CA VAL A 368 2.57 8.09 -5.63
C VAL A 368 2.13 8.49 -7.04
N LEU A 369 2.73 9.52 -7.66
CA LEU A 369 2.40 9.92 -9.03
C LEU A 369 2.72 8.81 -10.06
N GLU A 370 3.92 8.22 -10.00
CA GLU A 370 4.27 7.11 -10.90
C GLU A 370 3.42 5.86 -10.65
N LEU A 371 3.03 5.64 -9.39
CA LEU A 371 2.08 4.60 -9.02
C LEU A 371 0.68 4.87 -9.62
N LYS A 372 0.19 6.11 -9.55
CA LYS A 372 -1.07 6.53 -10.19
C LYS A 372 -1.04 6.40 -11.71
N SER A 373 0.09 6.77 -12.36
CA SER A 373 0.27 6.59 -13.81
C SER A 373 0.18 5.12 -14.24
N ARG A 374 0.62 4.18 -13.38
CA ARG A 374 0.47 2.75 -13.63
C ARG A 374 -1.00 2.29 -13.51
N PHE A 375 -1.82 2.90 -12.66
CA PHE A 375 -3.26 2.59 -12.56
C PHE A 375 -4.07 3.05 -13.76
N ASP A 376 -3.69 4.15 -14.41
CA ASP A 376 -4.30 4.52 -15.70
C ASP A 376 -4.04 3.43 -16.76
N SER A 377 -2.78 2.97 -16.85
CA SER A 377 -2.43 1.87 -17.74
C SER A 377 -3.19 0.57 -17.45
N LEU A 378 -3.31 0.18 -16.17
CA LEU A 378 -3.92 -1.07 -15.72
C LEU A 378 -5.46 -1.06 -15.68
N TYR A 379 -6.07 0.02 -15.19
CA TYR A 379 -7.50 0.10 -14.86
C TYR A 379 -8.29 1.11 -15.72
N LYS A 380 -7.61 1.89 -16.57
CA LYS A 380 -8.21 2.96 -17.41
C LYS A 380 -8.89 4.04 -16.58
N LEU A 381 -8.20 4.47 -15.52
CA LEU A 381 -8.63 5.50 -14.59
C LEU A 381 -7.59 6.62 -14.57
N SER A 382 -7.97 7.84 -14.98
CA SER A 382 -7.06 9.00 -15.02
C SER A 382 -6.53 9.34 -13.63
N PRO A 383 -5.25 9.77 -13.46
CA PRO A 383 -4.67 10.12 -12.15
C PRO A 383 -5.49 11.11 -11.30
N ASN A 384 -6.24 12.02 -11.94
CA ASN A 384 -7.12 12.99 -11.26
C ASN A 384 -8.36 12.33 -10.64
N ASP A 385 -8.80 11.20 -11.18
CA ASP A 385 -9.97 10.43 -10.73
C ASP A 385 -9.61 9.33 -9.71
N GLN A 386 -8.32 9.22 -9.36
CA GLN A 386 -7.80 8.20 -8.45
C GLN A 386 -7.71 8.71 -7.01
N ILE A 387 -8.66 8.30 -6.18
CA ILE A 387 -8.66 8.61 -4.75
C ILE A 387 -8.00 7.42 -4.02
N LEU A 388 -6.79 7.64 -3.50
CA LEU A 388 -6.04 6.63 -2.75
C LEU A 388 -6.21 6.83 -1.25
N VAL A 389 -6.93 5.88 -0.63
CA VAL A 389 -7.19 5.85 0.81
C VAL A 389 -6.21 4.91 1.52
N TRP A 390 -5.49 5.44 2.51
CA TRP A 390 -4.65 4.63 3.40
C TRP A 390 -5.32 4.50 4.79
N PRO A 391 -5.83 3.31 5.16
CA PRO A 391 -6.58 3.11 6.42
C PRO A 391 -5.68 2.85 7.64
N ASN A 392 -4.61 3.62 7.83
CA ASN A 392 -3.61 3.38 8.87
C ASN A 392 -3.88 4.19 10.16
N ASP A 393 -4.35 3.52 11.22
CA ASP A 393 -4.62 4.12 12.54
C ASP A 393 -3.39 4.78 13.21
N ASN A 394 -2.16 4.45 12.78
CA ASN A 394 -0.93 5.05 13.33
C ASN A 394 -0.56 6.41 12.71
N LEU A 395 -1.38 6.98 11.82
CA LEU A 395 -1.12 8.29 11.18
C LEU A 395 -1.21 9.52 12.11
N ASN A 396 -1.45 9.32 13.42
CA ASN A 396 -1.48 10.38 14.44
C ASN A 396 -0.20 11.22 14.57
N HIS A 397 0.90 10.86 13.88
CA HIS A 397 2.15 11.64 13.84
C HIS A 397 2.35 12.40 12.51
N HIS A 398 1.35 12.38 11.63
CA HIS A 398 1.49 12.79 10.23
C HIS A 398 0.28 13.61 9.72
N HIS A 399 -0.11 14.63 10.48
CA HIS A 399 -1.10 15.63 10.04
C HIS A 399 -0.69 16.42 8.77
N HIS A 400 0.52 16.23 8.24
CA HIS A 400 1.05 16.93 7.06
C HIS A 400 1.06 16.08 5.77
N LEU A 401 0.60 14.82 5.80
CA LEU A 401 0.70 13.88 4.67
C LEU A 401 -0.54 13.88 3.76
N ILE A 402 -1.17 15.05 3.62
CA ILE A 402 -2.36 15.23 2.80
C ILE A 402 -2.15 16.43 1.87
N ASP A 403 -2.79 16.38 0.71
CA ASP A 403 -2.59 17.20 -0.50
C ASP A 403 -2.00 18.61 -0.26
N SER A 404 -0.78 18.81 -0.78
CA SER A 404 0.15 19.86 -0.40
C SER A 404 -0.10 21.22 -1.09
N LYS A 405 -1.37 21.54 -1.37
CA LYS A 405 -1.79 22.89 -1.78
C LYS A 405 -2.77 23.53 -0.80
N ASN A 406 -3.74 22.77 -0.29
CA ASN A 406 -4.75 23.30 0.63
C ASN A 406 -4.38 23.12 2.12
N ASP A 407 -3.53 22.14 2.46
CA ASP A 407 -3.23 21.80 3.87
C ASP A 407 -1.89 22.38 4.39
N GLN A 408 -0.94 22.80 3.54
CA GLN A 408 0.22 23.59 4.00
C GLN A 408 -0.22 24.96 4.52
N GLN A 409 -1.14 25.58 3.79
CA GLN A 409 -1.95 26.71 4.22
C GLN A 409 -2.60 26.41 5.57
N PHE A 410 -3.39 25.34 5.68
CA PHE A 410 -4.09 24.97 6.92
C PHE A 410 -3.17 24.86 8.13
N LEU A 411 -1.94 24.39 7.95
CA LEU A 411 -0.95 24.35 9.03
C LEU A 411 -0.38 25.73 9.38
N GLN A 412 -0.04 26.55 8.38
CA GLN A 412 0.36 27.94 8.59
C GLN A 412 -0.73 28.72 9.32
N ILE A 413 -1.99 28.58 8.89
CA ILE A 413 -3.17 29.22 9.50
C ILE A 413 -3.34 28.78 10.96
N ASN A 414 -3.15 27.51 11.30
CA ASN A 414 -3.27 27.09 12.71
C ASN A 414 -2.13 27.64 13.59
N GLN A 415 -0.91 27.75 13.06
CA GLN A 415 0.21 28.38 13.78
C GLN A 415 0.05 29.90 13.87
N GLN A 416 -0.45 30.56 12.82
CA GLN A 416 -0.78 31.98 12.79
C GLN A 416 -1.94 32.28 13.76
N MET A 417 -3.03 31.50 13.73
CA MET A 417 -4.15 31.62 14.67
C MET A 417 -3.73 31.45 16.13
N SER A 418 -2.81 30.54 16.48
CA SER A 418 -2.26 30.45 17.83
C SER A 418 -1.46 31.71 18.20
N THR A 419 -0.66 32.24 17.27
CA THR A 419 0.12 33.47 17.49
C THR A 419 -0.79 34.70 17.64
N ILE A 420 -1.86 34.78 16.84
CA ILE A 420 -2.90 35.81 16.88
C ILE A 420 -3.72 35.71 18.17
N ILE A 421 -3.97 34.51 18.71
CA ILE A 421 -4.57 34.34 20.03
C ILE A 421 -3.68 34.94 21.13
N ASP A 422 -2.38 34.64 21.13
CA ASP A 422 -1.42 35.23 22.07
C ASP A 422 -1.32 36.77 21.93
N GLU A 423 -1.39 37.30 20.70
CA GLU A 423 -1.42 38.76 20.47
C GLU A 423 -2.74 39.41 20.90
N ILE A 424 -3.90 38.79 20.64
CA ILE A 424 -5.23 39.27 21.07
C ILE A 424 -5.38 39.22 22.59
N GLU A 425 -4.82 38.21 23.27
CA GLU A 425 -4.76 38.18 24.74
C GLU A 425 -3.97 39.38 25.30
N ASN A 426 -3.02 39.94 24.55
CA ASN A 426 -2.28 41.15 24.91
C ASN A 426 -2.96 42.49 24.51
N VAL A 427 -4.07 42.48 23.76
CA VAL A 427 -4.82 43.72 23.43
C VAL A 427 -5.70 44.17 24.61
N SER A 428 -5.70 45.48 24.90
CA SER A 428 -6.30 46.08 26.10
C SER A 428 -7.83 46.25 26.09
N ASN A 429 -8.54 45.88 25.02
CA ASN A 429 -9.98 46.15 24.86
C ASN A 429 -10.87 44.94 25.27
N GLN A 430 -11.60 45.08 26.38
CA GLN A 430 -12.49 44.01 26.92
C GLN A 430 -13.72 43.72 26.05
N SER A 431 -14.14 44.65 25.17
CA SER A 431 -15.34 44.50 24.32
C SER A 431 -15.11 43.49 23.19
N ALA A 432 -13.95 43.55 22.52
CA ALA A 432 -13.55 42.58 21.50
C ALA A 432 -13.37 41.18 22.12
N LYS A 433 -12.68 41.12 23.28
CA LYS A 433 -12.47 39.87 24.04
C LYS A 433 -13.77 39.16 24.40
N SER A 434 -14.80 39.87 24.87
CA SER A 434 -16.07 39.22 25.26
C SER A 434 -16.89 38.66 24.09
N LYS A 435 -16.68 39.15 22.86
CA LYS A 435 -17.33 38.64 21.63
C LYS A 435 -16.53 37.56 20.90
N LEU A 436 -15.21 37.71 20.75
CA LEU A 436 -14.38 36.74 20.02
C LEU A 436 -14.07 35.49 20.83
N ILE A 437 -13.80 35.60 22.14
CA ILE A 437 -13.36 34.46 22.96
C ILE A 437 -14.40 33.31 22.98
N PRO A 438 -15.73 33.53 23.09
CA PRO A 438 -16.70 32.44 23.01
C PRO A 438 -16.73 31.72 21.66
N LEU A 439 -16.53 32.44 20.55
CA LEU A 439 -16.45 31.87 19.20
C LEU A 439 -15.16 31.05 19.01
N LEU A 440 -14.01 31.60 19.40
CA LEU A 440 -12.72 30.92 19.35
C LEU A 440 -12.63 29.74 20.33
N GLN A 441 -13.20 29.86 21.54
CA GLN A 441 -13.30 28.74 22.50
C GLN A 441 -14.32 27.69 22.06
N SER A 442 -15.33 28.02 21.25
CA SER A 442 -16.18 26.99 20.64
C SER A 442 -15.42 26.17 19.59
N ASN A 443 -14.51 26.81 18.84
CA ASN A 443 -13.59 26.12 17.94
C ASN A 443 -12.54 25.28 18.72
N GLN A 444 -11.91 25.84 19.76
CA GLN A 444 -10.94 25.10 20.59
C GLN A 444 -11.58 23.97 21.41
N ARG A 445 -12.82 24.12 21.92
CA ARG A 445 -13.51 23.03 22.63
C ARG A 445 -14.02 21.95 21.68
N ARG A 446 -14.30 22.27 20.41
CA ARG A 446 -14.60 21.28 19.36
C ARG A 446 -13.34 20.58 18.83
N SER A 447 -12.17 21.24 18.82
CA SER A 447 -10.90 20.55 18.56
C SER A 447 -10.43 19.71 19.76
N SER A 448 -10.64 20.16 21.00
CA SER A 448 -10.29 19.37 22.20
C SER A 448 -11.26 18.21 22.48
N ALA A 449 -12.50 18.27 21.99
CA ALA A 449 -13.44 17.14 21.98
C ALA A 449 -13.11 16.10 20.88
N SER A 450 -12.14 16.38 20.01
CA SER A 450 -11.69 15.48 18.93
C SER A 450 -10.77 14.35 19.42
N SER A 451 -10.83 13.96 20.70
CA SER A 451 -10.01 12.88 21.28
C SER A 451 -10.55 11.46 21.06
N THR A 452 -11.71 11.31 20.40
CA THR A 452 -12.44 10.02 20.34
C THR A 452 -12.69 9.46 18.93
N ILE A 453 -12.16 10.09 17.86
CA ILE A 453 -12.19 9.51 16.49
C ILE A 453 -10.78 9.60 15.87
N SER A 454 -9.83 8.86 16.46
CA SER A 454 -8.42 8.83 16.04
C SER A 454 -8.13 7.81 14.93
N THR A 455 -8.87 7.86 13.82
CA THR A 455 -8.48 7.17 12.57
C THR A 455 -8.50 8.17 11.43
N ILE A 456 -7.36 8.81 11.19
CA ILE A 456 -7.15 9.69 10.03
C ILE A 456 -7.08 8.81 8.78
N ILE A 457 -8.01 9.00 7.84
CA ILE A 457 -7.80 8.54 6.47
C ILE A 457 -6.92 9.58 5.76
N ALA A 458 -5.70 9.19 5.42
CA ALA A 458 -4.88 9.98 4.51
C ALA A 458 -5.32 9.74 3.06
N ILE A 459 -5.53 10.84 2.33
CA ILE A 459 -5.47 10.84 0.87
C ILE A 459 -4.01 11.13 0.53
N LEU A 460 -3.34 10.17 -0.11
CA LEU A 460 -1.92 10.30 -0.45
C LEU A 460 -1.70 11.39 -1.50
N SER A 461 -0.79 12.32 -1.23
CA SER A 461 -0.33 13.31 -2.20
C SER A 461 0.58 12.68 -3.25
N ASP A 462 0.60 13.26 -4.45
CA ASP A 462 1.33 12.71 -5.61
C ASP A 462 2.85 12.59 -5.36
N ASN A 463 3.42 13.52 -4.61
CA ASN A 463 4.84 13.54 -4.23
C ASN A 463 5.19 12.59 -3.06
N PHE A 464 4.21 11.88 -2.47
CA PHE A 464 4.49 11.01 -1.32
C PHE A 464 5.36 9.81 -1.74
N PRO A 465 6.47 9.52 -1.04
CA PRO A 465 7.41 8.49 -1.47
C PRO A 465 6.88 7.08 -1.18
N ILE A 466 7.06 6.17 -2.15
CA ILE A 466 6.68 4.77 -2.01
C ILE A 466 7.44 4.09 -0.86
N SER A 467 8.66 4.55 -0.52
CA SER A 467 9.46 4.07 0.61
C SER A 467 8.71 4.06 1.94
N ASP A 468 7.74 4.95 2.12
CA ASP A 468 7.09 5.21 3.41
C ASP A 468 5.68 4.61 3.50
N ILE A 469 5.10 4.18 2.37
CA ILE A 469 3.77 3.52 2.34
C ILE A 469 3.87 2.09 2.89
N HIS A 470 3.26 1.82 4.03
CA HIS A 470 3.21 0.47 4.61
C HIS A 470 1.82 -0.16 4.41
N THR A 471 1.77 -1.23 3.61
CA THR A 471 0.56 -2.00 3.31
C THR A 471 0.77 -3.50 3.53
N THR A 472 -0.30 -4.23 3.79
CA THR A 472 -0.35 -5.69 3.79
C THR A 472 -1.59 -6.17 3.05
N GLU A 473 -1.71 -7.47 2.79
CA GLU A 473 -2.93 -8.03 2.20
C GLU A 473 -4.20 -7.68 3.01
N HIS A 474 -4.08 -7.61 4.34
CA HIS A 474 -5.19 -7.29 5.26
C HIS A 474 -5.36 -5.79 5.56
N SER A 475 -4.41 -4.95 5.15
CA SER A 475 -4.49 -3.49 5.23
C SER A 475 -3.85 -2.89 3.97
N PRO A 476 -4.57 -2.94 2.82
CA PRO A 476 -4.11 -2.37 1.56
C PRO A 476 -4.44 -0.87 1.47
N LEU A 477 -3.88 -0.19 0.47
CA LEU A 477 -4.49 1.05 -0.02
C LEU A 477 -5.81 0.72 -0.72
N PHE A 478 -6.84 1.52 -0.50
CA PHE A 478 -8.07 1.44 -1.29
C PHE A 478 -7.99 2.42 -2.45
N LEU A 479 -8.05 1.90 -3.68
CA LEU A 479 -8.16 2.72 -4.89
C LEU A 479 -9.63 2.89 -5.22
N LEU A 480 -10.13 4.10 -4.96
CA LEU A 480 -11.48 4.54 -5.21
C LEU A 480 -11.52 5.33 -6.53
N ASN A 481 -12.60 5.15 -7.29
CA ASN A 481 -12.85 5.96 -8.49
C ASN A 481 -13.68 7.21 -8.09
N GLY A 482 -13.19 8.39 -8.45
CA GLY A 482 -13.86 9.68 -8.25
C GLY A 482 -14.94 10.01 -9.29
N GLN A 483 -14.95 9.35 -10.46
CA GLN A 483 -15.95 9.59 -11.51
C GLN A 483 -17.32 9.05 -11.11
N MET A 484 -18.35 9.90 -11.20
CA MET A 484 -19.75 9.52 -10.99
C MET A 484 -20.18 8.36 -11.89
N ASN A 485 -21.12 7.53 -11.40
CA ASN A 485 -21.69 6.38 -12.12
C ASN A 485 -20.66 5.31 -12.50
N SER A 486 -19.59 5.19 -11.71
CA SER A 486 -18.58 4.15 -11.86
C SER A 486 -19.16 2.77 -11.55
N LYS A 487 -19.11 1.86 -12.54
CA LYS A 487 -19.58 0.48 -12.36
C LYS A 487 -18.62 -0.34 -11.51
N ILE A 488 -19.14 -1.12 -10.57
CA ILE A 488 -18.39 -2.02 -9.70
C ILE A 488 -18.59 -3.45 -10.20
N ARG A 489 -17.53 -4.09 -10.67
CA ARG A 489 -17.58 -5.46 -11.19
C ARG A 489 -16.88 -6.40 -10.22
N CYS A 490 -17.56 -7.45 -9.76
CA CYS A 490 -16.89 -8.51 -9.00
C CYS A 490 -16.02 -9.37 -9.95
N THR A 491 -14.70 -9.14 -9.97
CA THR A 491 -13.78 -10.01 -10.75
C THR A 491 -13.60 -11.39 -10.12
N THR A 492 -13.74 -11.48 -8.78
CA THR A 492 -13.86 -12.76 -8.07
C THR A 492 -15.32 -13.17 -7.93
N GLY A 493 -16.01 -13.32 -9.07
CA GLY A 493 -17.39 -13.81 -9.14
C GLY A 493 -17.56 -15.25 -8.61
N PRO A 494 -18.74 -15.87 -8.83
CA PRO A 494 -19.05 -17.21 -8.32
C PRO A 494 -17.93 -18.21 -8.58
N ILE A 495 -17.46 -18.89 -7.53
CA ILE A 495 -16.37 -19.86 -7.66
C ILE A 495 -16.94 -21.08 -8.38
N PRO A 496 -16.43 -21.45 -9.57
CA PRO A 496 -16.93 -22.59 -10.31
C PRO A 496 -16.57 -23.90 -9.59
N PRO A 497 -17.46 -24.90 -9.55
CA PRO A 497 -17.11 -26.22 -9.04
C PRO A 497 -15.93 -26.83 -9.81
N SER A 498 -15.01 -27.46 -9.08
CA SER A 498 -13.83 -28.08 -9.69
C SER A 498 -14.19 -29.40 -10.38
N LYS A 499 -13.69 -29.60 -11.60
CA LYS A 499 -13.84 -30.87 -12.32
C LYS A 499 -12.82 -31.89 -11.80
N PHE A 500 -13.16 -32.52 -10.67
CA PHE A 500 -12.39 -33.66 -10.15
C PHE A 500 -12.46 -34.84 -11.14
N PRO A 501 -11.37 -35.60 -11.30
CA PRO A 501 -11.39 -36.83 -12.12
C PRO A 501 -12.23 -37.92 -11.45
N ASP A 502 -12.84 -38.78 -12.26
CA ASP A 502 -13.48 -40.00 -11.77
C ASP A 502 -12.41 -41.00 -11.30
N ILE A 503 -12.56 -41.50 -10.08
CA ILE A 503 -11.60 -42.41 -9.42
C ILE A 503 -12.22 -43.73 -8.96
N ILE A 504 -13.52 -43.92 -9.17
CA ILE A 504 -14.24 -45.14 -8.78
C ILE A 504 -14.20 -46.14 -9.94
N ASP A 505 -13.01 -46.68 -10.20
CA ASP A 505 -12.83 -47.92 -10.97
C ASP A 505 -12.73 -49.11 -9.99
N THR A 506 -13.32 -50.25 -10.38
CA THR A 506 -13.26 -51.51 -9.61
C THR A 506 -11.87 -52.12 -9.65
N ASN A 507 -11.10 -51.88 -10.70
CA ASN A 507 -9.71 -52.34 -10.80
C ASN A 507 -8.79 -51.49 -9.91
N VAL A 508 -7.91 -52.15 -9.16
CA VAL A 508 -6.86 -51.49 -8.37
C VAL A 508 -5.63 -51.27 -9.24
N ASN A 509 -5.20 -50.01 -9.39
CA ASN A 509 -3.97 -49.67 -10.08
C ASN A 509 -3.25 -48.61 -9.25
N THR A 510 -2.43 -49.05 -8.29
CA THR A 510 -1.80 -48.18 -7.29
C THR A 510 -1.00 -47.03 -7.89
N ASP A 511 -0.42 -47.22 -9.07
CA ASP A 511 0.30 -46.18 -9.82
C ASP A 511 -0.62 -45.09 -10.38
N LEU A 512 -1.75 -45.48 -10.99
CA LEU A 512 -2.75 -44.57 -11.54
C LEU A 512 -3.57 -43.91 -10.43
N ASP A 513 -4.03 -44.70 -9.47
CA ASP A 513 -4.85 -44.26 -8.34
C ASP A 513 -4.11 -43.19 -7.50
N ALA A 514 -2.81 -43.37 -7.25
CA ALA A 514 -1.98 -42.36 -6.59
C ALA A 514 -1.82 -41.06 -7.43
N GLN A 515 -1.80 -41.15 -8.77
CA GLN A 515 -1.72 -39.99 -9.66
C GLN A 515 -3.04 -39.22 -9.71
N LEU A 516 -4.17 -39.93 -9.84
CA LEU A 516 -5.51 -39.32 -9.80
C LEU A 516 -5.77 -38.69 -8.41
N ALA A 517 -5.35 -39.35 -7.32
CA ALA A 517 -5.44 -38.78 -5.99
C ALA A 517 -4.57 -37.52 -5.81
N LYS A 518 -3.38 -37.47 -6.43
CA LYS A 518 -2.54 -36.25 -6.45
C LYS A 518 -3.27 -35.12 -7.17
N LEU A 519 -3.91 -35.41 -8.30
CA LEU A 519 -4.71 -34.43 -9.05
C LEU A 519 -5.93 -33.95 -8.23
N CYS A 520 -6.66 -34.84 -7.56
CA CYS A 520 -7.73 -34.46 -6.63
C CYS A 520 -7.24 -33.54 -5.52
N SER A 521 -6.10 -33.87 -4.89
CA SER A 521 -5.52 -33.02 -3.83
C SER A 521 -5.06 -31.66 -4.35
N SER A 522 -4.45 -31.60 -5.54
CA SER A 522 -4.12 -30.34 -6.23
C SER A 522 -5.35 -29.47 -6.49
N LEU A 523 -6.40 -30.05 -7.07
CA LEU A 523 -7.66 -29.35 -7.34
C LEU A 523 -8.31 -28.84 -6.05
N ALA A 524 -8.32 -29.63 -4.97
CA ALA A 524 -8.82 -29.20 -3.68
C ALA A 524 -8.03 -28.01 -3.10
N TYR A 525 -6.70 -28.02 -3.19
CA TYR A 525 -5.88 -26.85 -2.82
C TYR A 525 -6.14 -25.63 -3.70
N SER A 526 -6.40 -25.84 -5.00
CA SER A 526 -6.79 -24.75 -5.91
C SER A 526 -8.14 -24.16 -5.52
N SER A 527 -9.14 -24.99 -5.22
CA SER A 527 -10.43 -24.55 -4.69
C SER A 527 -10.26 -23.78 -3.38
N LEU A 528 -9.46 -24.29 -2.45
CA LEU A 528 -9.22 -23.64 -1.16
C LEU A 528 -8.58 -22.25 -1.32
N ARG A 529 -7.60 -22.09 -2.23
CA ARG A 529 -7.03 -20.77 -2.56
C ARG A 529 -8.06 -19.81 -3.14
N GLN A 530 -8.97 -20.29 -4.00
CA GLN A 530 -10.06 -19.48 -4.55
C GLN A 530 -11.03 -19.04 -3.45
N ILE A 531 -11.38 -19.95 -2.52
CA ILE A 531 -12.22 -19.65 -1.35
C ILE A 531 -11.54 -18.60 -0.46
N ASP A 532 -10.28 -18.81 -0.11
CA ASP A 532 -9.51 -17.88 0.74
C ASP A 532 -9.43 -16.49 0.09
N LYS A 533 -9.17 -16.41 -1.23
CA LYS A 533 -9.15 -15.14 -2.00
C LYS A 533 -10.53 -14.47 -2.05
N PHE A 534 -11.60 -15.22 -2.31
CA PHE A 534 -12.97 -14.70 -2.34
C PHE A 534 -13.36 -14.10 -0.99
N ILE A 535 -13.15 -14.83 0.11
CA ILE A 535 -13.49 -14.39 1.46
C ILE A 535 -12.65 -13.17 1.87
N HIS A 536 -11.39 -13.12 1.44
CA HIS A 536 -10.52 -11.98 1.72
C HIS A 536 -10.96 -10.72 0.98
N ASN A 537 -11.22 -10.82 -0.33
CA ASN A 537 -11.81 -9.72 -1.11
C ASN A 537 -13.17 -9.29 -0.53
N TYR A 538 -14.04 -10.22 -0.13
CA TYR A 538 -15.33 -9.93 0.47
C TYR A 538 -15.20 -9.05 1.72
N LYS A 539 -14.27 -9.40 2.63
CA LYS A 539 -14.00 -8.61 3.84
C LYS A 539 -13.50 -7.20 3.52
N LEU A 540 -12.63 -7.05 2.52
CA LEU A 540 -12.15 -5.74 2.07
C LEU A 540 -13.29 -4.93 1.43
N ALA A 541 -14.15 -5.55 0.62
CA ALA A 541 -15.34 -4.91 0.06
C ALA A 541 -16.28 -4.37 1.16
N CYS A 542 -16.50 -5.13 2.24
CA CYS A 542 -17.27 -4.67 3.40
C CYS A 542 -16.65 -3.48 4.16
N GLN A 543 -15.37 -3.17 3.96
CA GLN A 543 -14.71 -1.99 4.57
C GLN A 543 -14.92 -0.71 3.74
N ILE A 544 -15.20 -0.81 2.44
CA ILE A 544 -15.35 0.35 1.54
C ILE A 544 -16.35 1.38 2.08
N PRO A 545 -17.58 1.00 2.53
CA PRO A 545 -18.53 1.99 3.04
C PRO A 545 -18.03 2.75 4.26
N CYS A 546 -17.30 2.07 5.16
CA CYS A 546 -16.70 2.72 6.33
C CYS A 546 -15.62 3.74 5.91
N HIS A 547 -14.79 3.40 4.92
CA HIS A 547 -13.78 4.32 4.38
C HIS A 547 -14.40 5.51 3.63
N MET A 548 -15.43 5.27 2.81
CA MET A 548 -16.15 6.33 2.10
C MET A 548 -16.89 7.27 3.05
N LEU A 549 -17.62 6.76 4.05
CA LEU A 549 -18.30 7.59 5.04
C LEU A 549 -17.32 8.49 5.81
N ARG A 550 -16.15 7.96 6.22
CA ARG A 550 -15.10 8.76 6.87
C ARG A 550 -14.51 9.86 5.97
N LEU A 551 -14.40 9.63 4.65
CA LEU A 551 -14.02 10.66 3.69
C LEU A 551 -15.10 11.76 3.56
N ILE A 552 -16.36 11.35 3.47
CA ILE A 552 -17.52 12.25 3.40
C ILE A 552 -17.59 13.12 4.67
N ASP A 553 -17.52 12.50 5.86
CA ASP A 553 -17.49 13.17 7.15
C ASP A 553 -16.36 14.21 7.26
N ARG A 554 -15.17 13.88 6.73
CA ARG A 554 -14.04 14.83 6.65
C ARG A 554 -14.36 16.01 5.74
N ASN A 555 -14.88 15.77 4.53
CA ASN A 555 -15.21 16.83 3.57
C ASN A 555 -16.30 17.77 4.11
N ILE A 556 -17.32 17.22 4.78
CA ILE A 556 -18.39 18.01 5.43
C ILE A 556 -17.80 18.89 6.53
N LYS A 557 -16.95 18.34 7.40
CA LYS A 557 -16.30 19.12 8.48
C LYS A 557 -15.48 20.29 7.91
N ILE A 558 -14.73 20.06 6.83
CA ILE A 558 -13.98 21.13 6.15
C ILE A 558 -14.94 22.19 5.58
N LEU A 559 -16.06 21.79 4.96
CA LEU A 559 -17.07 22.72 4.46
C LEU A 559 -17.66 23.57 5.60
N ASP A 560 -18.06 22.96 6.72
CA ASP A 560 -18.61 23.67 7.89
C ASP A 560 -17.63 24.72 8.44
N GLU A 561 -16.35 24.36 8.55
CA GLU A 561 -15.29 25.27 8.98
C GLU A 561 -15.12 26.46 8.00
N LYS A 562 -15.08 26.20 6.68
CA LYS A 562 -14.96 27.25 5.65
C LYS A 562 -16.22 28.13 5.58
N TYR A 563 -17.41 27.55 5.58
CA TYR A 563 -18.68 28.28 5.54
C TYR A 563 -18.81 29.20 6.77
N SER A 564 -18.45 28.71 7.96
CA SER A 564 -18.44 29.51 9.19
C SER A 564 -17.51 30.72 9.09
N CYS A 565 -16.33 30.54 8.49
CA CYS A 565 -15.36 31.61 8.25
C CYS A 565 -15.90 32.69 7.28
N PHE A 566 -16.46 32.29 6.14
CA PHE A 566 -17.07 33.22 5.18
C PHE A 566 -18.26 34.00 5.79
N ASN A 567 -19.12 33.31 6.55
CA ASN A 567 -20.24 33.95 7.25
C ASN A 567 -19.74 35.01 8.25
N PHE A 568 -18.72 34.69 9.04
CA PHE A 568 -18.11 35.65 9.96
C PHE A 568 -17.56 36.88 9.22
N HIS A 569 -16.85 36.66 8.10
CA HIS A 569 -16.27 37.74 7.30
C HIS A 569 -17.34 38.68 6.72
N LEU A 570 -18.45 38.15 6.20
CA LEU A 570 -19.55 38.95 5.68
C LEU A 570 -20.24 39.80 6.76
N ASN A 571 -20.38 39.27 7.98
CA ASN A 571 -20.92 40.02 9.12
C ASN A 571 -19.96 41.16 9.55
N LEU A 572 -18.64 40.93 9.51
CA LEU A 572 -17.64 41.96 9.82
C LEU A 572 -17.65 43.10 8.80
N LEU A 573 -17.80 42.79 7.50
CA LEU A 573 -17.96 43.81 6.45
C LEU A 573 -19.25 44.62 6.65
N GLU A 574 -20.34 43.97 7.06
CA GLU A 574 -21.60 44.67 7.38
C GLU A 574 -21.44 45.60 8.59
N GLU A 575 -20.75 45.19 9.66
CA GLU A 575 -20.45 46.06 10.81
C GLU A 575 -19.56 47.25 10.42
N ARG A 576 -18.50 47.02 9.62
CA ARG A 576 -17.66 48.09 9.06
C ARG A 576 -18.47 49.09 8.24
N LEU A 577 -19.34 48.61 7.35
CA LEU A 577 -20.19 49.45 6.49
C LEU A 577 -21.24 50.23 7.30
N ASN A 578 -21.85 49.60 8.31
CA ASN A 578 -22.76 50.25 9.25
C ASN A 578 -22.07 51.40 10.02
N ASN A 579 -20.82 51.21 10.44
CA ASN A 579 -20.05 52.26 11.12
C ASN A 579 -19.60 53.36 10.15
N LEU A 580 -19.21 53.03 8.92
CA LEU A 580 -18.91 54.01 7.87
C LEU A 580 -20.13 54.88 7.54
N GLN A 581 -21.33 54.30 7.51
CA GLN A 581 -22.58 55.02 7.27
C GLN A 581 -22.95 55.95 8.43
N LYS A 582 -22.70 55.58 9.70
CA LYS A 582 -22.85 56.51 10.84
C LYS A 582 -21.89 57.68 10.72
N TYR A 583 -20.60 57.41 10.47
CA TYR A 583 -19.58 58.43 10.26
C TYR A 583 -19.98 59.40 9.15
N ASN A 584 -20.47 58.89 8.02
CA ASN A 584 -20.96 59.70 6.92
C ASN A 584 -22.21 60.55 7.26
N ASN A 585 -23.17 59.99 8.01
CA ASN A 585 -24.34 60.73 8.47
C ASN A 585 -23.95 61.90 9.39
N HIS A 586 -23.01 61.67 10.32
CA HIS A 586 -22.47 62.72 11.19
C HIS A 586 -21.67 63.77 10.38
N LEU A 587 -20.88 63.34 9.39
CA LEU A 587 -20.11 64.24 8.52
C LEU A 587 -21.02 65.13 7.67
N SER A 588 -22.05 64.54 7.06
CA SER A 588 -23.09 65.24 6.30
C SER A 588 -23.86 66.25 7.16
N ARG A 589 -24.14 65.90 8.42
CA ARG A 589 -24.81 66.79 9.36
C ARG A 589 -23.91 67.95 9.81
N LEU A 590 -22.62 67.68 10.07
CA LEU A 590 -21.62 68.71 10.35
C LEU A 590 -21.50 69.68 9.18
N ILE A 591 -21.36 69.18 7.94
CA ILE A 591 -21.31 70.01 6.73
C ILE A 591 -22.55 70.89 6.60
N LYS A 592 -23.75 70.32 6.81
CA LYS A 592 -25.00 71.10 6.77
C LYS A 592 -25.01 72.21 7.81
N LEU A 593 -24.65 71.92 9.07
CA LEU A 593 -24.56 72.92 10.13
C LEU A 593 -23.57 74.04 9.75
N LEU A 594 -22.42 73.73 9.17
CA LEU A 594 -21.41 74.73 8.76
C LEU A 594 -21.87 75.61 7.59
N ILE A 595 -22.62 75.05 6.64
CA ILE A 595 -23.25 75.80 5.54
C ILE A 595 -24.34 76.74 6.09
N ASP A 596 -25.16 76.27 7.02
CA ASP A 596 -26.24 77.05 7.64
C ASP A 596 -25.68 78.15 8.59
N SER A 597 -24.44 78.02 9.11
CA SER A 597 -23.83 78.90 10.13
C SER A 597 -22.62 79.74 9.66
N ILE A 598 -22.69 80.30 8.44
CA ILE A 598 -21.88 81.42 7.90
C ILE A 598 -20.58 81.05 7.13
N ILE A 599 -20.10 79.80 7.13
CA ILE A 599 -18.98 79.42 6.25
C ILE A 599 -19.49 79.23 4.82
N LYS A 600 -19.04 80.06 3.87
CA LYS A 600 -19.22 79.76 2.43
C LYS A 600 -18.45 78.47 2.13
N PRO A 601 -19.12 77.35 1.80
CA PRO A 601 -18.41 76.10 1.56
C PRO A 601 -17.46 76.27 0.38
N ASN A 602 -16.20 75.83 0.55
CA ASN A 602 -15.29 75.64 -0.56
C ASN A 602 -15.97 74.72 -1.61
N SER A 603 -15.77 75.00 -2.90
CA SER A 603 -16.46 74.29 -4.00
C SER A 603 -16.25 72.77 -4.02
N VAL A 604 -15.23 72.28 -3.30
CA VAL A 604 -14.95 70.86 -3.04
C VAL A 604 -16.02 70.20 -2.15
N ILE A 605 -16.57 70.91 -1.16
CA ILE A 605 -17.56 70.37 -0.21
C ILE A 605 -18.88 70.05 -0.94
N THR A 606 -19.28 70.90 -1.89
CA THR A 606 -20.46 70.71 -2.74
C THR A 606 -20.31 69.64 -3.82
N LEU A 607 -19.10 69.07 -3.99
CA LEU A 607 -18.80 68.04 -4.99
C LEU A 607 -18.68 66.63 -4.42
N TYR A 608 -18.71 66.46 -3.08
CA TYR A 608 -18.57 65.14 -2.47
C TYR A 608 -19.84 64.29 -2.66
N ASN A 609 -19.66 63.09 -3.22
CA ASN A 609 -20.76 62.16 -3.48
C ASN A 609 -20.99 61.23 -2.29
N PHE A 610 -22.07 61.44 -1.54
CA PHE A 610 -22.41 60.61 -0.38
C PHE A 610 -23.09 59.27 -0.71
N ASN A 611 -23.42 59.00 -1.99
CA ASN A 611 -24.15 57.80 -2.42
C ASN A 611 -23.24 56.57 -2.66
N GLU A 612 -21.93 56.70 -2.47
CA GLU A 612 -20.97 55.61 -2.68
C GLU A 612 -21.21 54.43 -1.70
N ILE A 613 -21.57 54.74 -0.44
CA ILE A 613 -21.92 53.74 0.59
C ILE A 613 -23.11 52.90 0.15
N ASP A 614 -24.14 53.49 -0.46
CA ASP A 614 -25.33 52.75 -0.89
C ASP A 614 -24.99 51.78 -2.04
N THR A 615 -24.05 52.16 -2.90
CA THR A 615 -23.54 51.29 -3.98
C THR A 615 -22.75 50.09 -3.41
N ILE A 616 -21.92 50.34 -2.39
CA ILE A 616 -21.21 49.28 -1.66
C ILE A 616 -22.20 48.36 -0.91
N ARG A 617 -23.24 48.94 -0.29
CA ARG A 617 -24.28 48.19 0.43
C ARG A 617 -25.06 47.27 -0.48
N GLN A 618 -25.54 47.75 -1.63
CA GLN A 618 -26.25 46.91 -2.62
C GLN A 618 -25.41 45.70 -3.06
N ARG A 619 -24.10 45.88 -3.28
CA ARG A 619 -23.17 44.79 -3.60
C ARG A 619 -23.01 43.81 -2.44
N LEU A 620 -22.87 44.29 -1.21
CA LEU A 620 -22.77 43.44 -0.02
C LEU A 620 -24.05 42.62 0.20
N ASP A 621 -25.22 43.27 0.11
CA ASP A 621 -26.53 42.64 0.25
C ASP A 621 -26.71 41.53 -0.81
N GLN A 622 -26.28 41.78 -2.05
CA GLN A 622 -26.34 40.78 -3.13
C GLN A 622 -25.42 39.57 -2.86
N ILE A 623 -24.19 39.78 -2.36
CA ILE A 623 -23.31 38.68 -1.95
C ILE A 623 -23.92 37.92 -0.77
N GLN A 624 -24.44 38.61 0.25
CA GLN A 624 -25.08 37.96 1.39
C GLN A 624 -26.31 37.13 0.99
N GLN A 625 -27.11 37.58 0.03
CA GLN A 625 -28.25 36.81 -0.51
C GLN A 625 -27.78 35.56 -1.25
N ASN A 626 -26.77 35.68 -2.12
CA ASN A 626 -26.18 34.54 -2.83
C ASN A 626 -25.57 33.53 -1.84
N PHE A 627 -24.82 34.01 -0.84
CA PHE A 627 -24.24 33.19 0.22
C PHE A 627 -25.31 32.47 1.07
N LYS A 628 -26.38 33.17 1.47
CA LYS A 628 -27.52 32.55 2.18
C LYS A 628 -28.20 31.47 1.34
N SER A 629 -28.27 31.64 0.01
CA SER A 629 -28.86 30.63 -0.89
C SER A 629 -28.10 29.29 -0.91
N LEU A 630 -26.79 29.31 -0.61
CA LEU A 630 -25.98 28.11 -0.43
C LEU A 630 -26.32 27.37 0.88
N SER A 631 -26.64 28.09 1.96
CA SER A 631 -27.13 27.46 3.20
C SER A 631 -28.53 26.89 3.08
N SER A 632 -29.47 27.60 2.43
CA SER A 632 -30.87 27.20 2.38
C SER A 632 -31.16 26.06 1.41
N SER A 633 -30.18 25.63 0.61
CA SER A 633 -30.37 24.62 -0.44
C SER A 633 -29.75 23.25 -0.14
N SER A 634 -28.67 23.15 0.65
CA SER A 634 -27.77 22.00 0.44
C SER A 634 -26.79 21.55 1.54
N ILE A 635 -26.65 22.21 2.70
CA ILE A 635 -25.44 21.97 3.54
C ILE A 635 -25.30 20.52 4.06
N MET A 636 -26.38 19.79 4.32
CA MET A 636 -26.40 18.31 4.39
C MET A 636 -27.84 17.83 4.10
N ASP A 637 -28.05 17.07 3.02
CA ASP A 637 -29.34 16.43 2.77
C ASP A 637 -29.66 15.42 3.87
N GLU A 638 -30.94 15.29 4.23
CA GLU A 638 -31.47 14.17 5.04
C GLU A 638 -31.06 12.80 4.44
N LYS A 639 -30.87 12.76 3.11
CA LYS A 639 -30.34 11.63 2.34
C LYS A 639 -28.90 11.23 2.71
N PHE A 640 -28.06 12.14 3.19
CA PHE A 640 -26.67 11.80 3.55
C PHE A 640 -26.57 11.12 4.91
N GLU A 641 -27.38 11.50 5.89
CA GLU A 641 -27.50 10.70 7.12
C GLU A 641 -28.13 9.34 6.81
N GLN A 642 -29.14 9.28 5.93
CA GLN A 642 -29.71 8.01 5.45
C GLN A 642 -28.69 7.10 4.73
N LEU A 643 -27.60 7.61 4.11
CA LEU A 643 -26.56 6.77 3.51
C LEU A 643 -25.87 5.85 4.54
N ARG A 644 -25.79 6.23 5.82
CA ARG A 644 -25.24 5.38 6.88
C ARG A 644 -26.14 4.16 7.11
N ASP A 645 -27.45 4.37 7.11
CA ASP A 645 -28.46 3.33 7.36
C ASP A 645 -28.70 2.41 6.16
N LEU A 646 -28.42 2.89 4.94
CA LEU A 646 -28.58 2.11 3.71
C LEU A 646 -27.59 0.93 3.58
N TRP A 647 -26.48 0.90 4.31
CA TRP A 647 -25.54 -0.24 4.26
C TRP A 647 -25.85 -1.29 5.35
N PRO A 648 -26.20 -2.56 4.97
CA PRO A 648 -26.70 -3.56 5.91
C PRO A 648 -25.58 -4.25 6.72
N THR A 649 -24.85 -3.47 7.51
CA THR A 649 -23.64 -3.88 8.27
C THR A 649 -23.85 -5.17 9.10
N SER A 650 -25.01 -5.32 9.73
CA SER A 650 -25.34 -6.52 10.51
C SER A 650 -25.44 -7.80 9.65
N LYS A 651 -26.02 -7.69 8.45
CA LYS A 651 -26.14 -8.81 7.51
C LYS A 651 -24.78 -9.18 6.91
N GLU A 652 -23.95 -8.19 6.61
CA GLU A 652 -22.61 -8.45 6.07
C GLU A 652 -21.67 -9.09 7.11
N LEU A 653 -21.81 -8.74 8.40
CA LEU A 653 -21.15 -9.45 9.50
C LEU A 653 -21.62 -10.91 9.63
N GLU A 654 -22.91 -11.20 9.42
CA GLU A 654 -23.44 -12.56 9.38
C GLU A 654 -22.87 -13.35 8.19
N ASN A 655 -22.84 -12.76 6.99
CA ASN A 655 -22.26 -13.35 5.79
C ASN A 655 -20.77 -13.67 5.99
N ILE A 656 -19.99 -12.78 6.60
CA ILE A 656 -18.57 -13.02 6.94
C ILE A 656 -18.43 -14.21 7.91
N ARG A 657 -19.28 -14.34 8.93
CA ARG A 657 -19.27 -15.49 9.86
C ARG A 657 -19.59 -16.80 9.13
N HIS A 658 -20.59 -16.79 8.24
CA HIS A 658 -20.95 -17.94 7.41
C HIS A 658 -19.79 -18.36 6.49
N LEU A 659 -19.18 -17.40 5.78
CA LEU A 659 -18.02 -17.62 4.93
C LEU A 659 -16.82 -18.22 5.70
N LEU A 660 -16.53 -17.73 6.91
CA LEU A 660 -15.47 -18.31 7.77
C LEU A 660 -15.75 -19.75 8.20
N LEU A 661 -17.03 -20.11 8.41
CA LEU A 661 -17.42 -21.51 8.67
C LEU A 661 -17.16 -22.37 7.42
N ILE A 662 -17.53 -21.89 6.22
CA ILE A 662 -17.27 -22.61 4.97
C ILE A 662 -15.77 -22.77 4.72
N GLN A 663 -14.97 -21.72 4.94
CA GLN A 663 -13.51 -21.76 4.88
C GLN A 663 -12.94 -22.89 5.76
N SER A 664 -13.50 -23.04 6.96
CA SER A 664 -13.12 -24.08 7.91
C SER A 664 -13.51 -25.48 7.43
N LYS A 665 -14.74 -25.66 6.91
CA LYS A 665 -15.17 -26.92 6.26
C LYS A 665 -14.27 -27.30 5.08
N ALA A 666 -13.95 -26.34 4.20
CA ALA A 666 -13.11 -26.55 3.02
C ALA A 666 -11.67 -26.93 3.37
N LYS A 667 -11.09 -26.32 4.42
CA LYS A 667 -9.78 -26.70 4.98
C LYS A 667 -9.79 -28.15 5.48
N ILE A 668 -10.85 -28.57 6.18
CA ILE A 668 -11.01 -29.97 6.64
C ILE A 668 -11.10 -30.94 5.46
N PHE A 669 -11.95 -30.66 4.46
CA PHE A 669 -12.08 -31.54 3.29
C PHE A 669 -10.78 -31.62 2.47
N THR A 670 -10.09 -30.49 2.26
CA THR A 670 -8.79 -30.46 1.57
C THR A 670 -7.73 -31.28 2.32
N ALA A 671 -7.70 -31.19 3.66
CA ALA A 671 -6.82 -32.01 4.49
C ALA A 671 -7.15 -33.51 4.36
N LYS A 672 -8.44 -33.90 4.37
CA LYS A 672 -8.84 -35.31 4.19
C LYS A 672 -8.55 -35.86 2.80
N ILE A 673 -8.73 -35.05 1.75
CA ILE A 673 -8.32 -35.40 0.38
C ILE A 673 -6.80 -35.65 0.33
N ARG A 674 -5.99 -34.83 1.01
CA ARG A 674 -4.53 -35.04 1.12
C ARG A 674 -4.15 -36.26 1.96
N GLU A 675 -4.89 -36.57 3.03
CA GLU A 675 -4.69 -37.81 3.81
C GLU A 675 -4.92 -39.05 2.93
N CYS A 676 -6.02 -39.10 2.16
CA CYS A 676 -6.27 -40.19 1.22
C CYS A 676 -5.16 -40.29 0.14
N TRP A 677 -4.70 -39.17 -0.42
CA TRP A 677 -3.55 -39.18 -1.35
C TRP A 677 -2.29 -39.76 -0.70
N LEU A 678 -1.96 -39.41 0.54
CA LEU A 678 -0.78 -39.95 1.24
C LEU A 678 -0.86 -41.47 1.41
N MET A 679 -2.05 -42.02 1.67
CA MET A 679 -2.27 -43.47 1.78
C MET A 679 -2.08 -44.15 0.42
N LEU A 680 -2.79 -43.70 -0.62
CA LEU A 680 -2.71 -44.26 -1.97
C LEU A 680 -1.28 -44.14 -2.55
N HIS A 681 -0.57 -43.04 -2.26
CA HIS A 681 0.82 -42.84 -2.65
C HIS A 681 1.82 -43.71 -1.87
N LYS A 682 1.49 -44.13 -0.64
CA LYS A 682 2.26 -45.13 0.11
C LYS A 682 2.08 -46.51 -0.50
N ASP A 683 0.85 -46.87 -0.87
CA ASP A 683 0.52 -48.17 -1.46
C ASP A 683 1.24 -48.40 -2.80
N LYS A 684 1.41 -47.34 -3.60
CA LYS A 684 2.28 -47.32 -4.79
C LYS A 684 3.73 -47.78 -4.54
N GLN A 685 4.25 -47.63 -3.31
CA GLN A 685 5.62 -48.06 -2.95
C GLN A 685 5.68 -49.54 -2.53
N ILE A 686 4.53 -50.21 -2.37
CA ILE A 686 4.40 -51.62 -2.06
C ILE A 686 4.36 -52.40 -3.38
N LYS A 687 5.14 -53.50 -3.49
CA LYS A 687 5.27 -54.26 -4.74
C LYS A 687 3.98 -54.95 -5.19
N SER A 688 3.12 -55.32 -4.25
CA SER A 688 1.84 -55.99 -4.45
C SER A 688 1.04 -55.87 -3.16
N LEU A 689 -0.21 -55.44 -3.24
CA LEU A 689 -1.12 -55.42 -2.09
C LEU A 689 -1.67 -56.82 -1.84
N ASN A 690 -1.95 -57.15 -0.57
CA ASN A 690 -2.76 -58.32 -0.23
C ASN A 690 -4.27 -57.98 -0.25
N HIS A 691 -5.14 -59.00 -0.22
CA HIS A 691 -6.59 -58.81 -0.35
C HIS A 691 -7.21 -57.80 0.65
N HIS A 692 -6.69 -57.73 1.89
CA HIS A 692 -7.16 -56.76 2.87
C HIS A 692 -6.65 -55.34 2.57
N GLU A 693 -5.41 -55.21 2.10
CA GLU A 693 -4.85 -53.93 1.63
C GLU A 693 -5.58 -53.42 0.38
N GLU A 694 -5.98 -54.29 -0.56
CA GLU A 694 -6.80 -53.92 -1.72
C GLU A 694 -8.18 -53.38 -1.30
N GLN A 695 -8.84 -54.02 -0.34
CA GLN A 695 -10.11 -53.53 0.22
C GLN A 695 -9.95 -52.16 0.90
N LEU A 696 -8.87 -51.96 1.66
CA LEU A 696 -8.56 -50.65 2.27
C LEU A 696 -8.25 -49.59 1.19
N HIS A 697 -7.54 -49.95 0.14
CA HIS A 697 -7.23 -49.08 -1.00
C HIS A 697 -8.51 -48.62 -1.72
N GLN A 698 -9.44 -49.54 -2.00
CA GLN A 698 -10.76 -49.22 -2.55
C GLN A 698 -11.58 -48.32 -1.60
N LEU A 699 -11.52 -48.55 -0.29
CA LEU A 699 -12.18 -47.70 0.70
C LEU A 699 -11.60 -46.27 0.73
N GLU A 700 -10.27 -46.10 0.57
CA GLU A 700 -9.66 -44.77 0.44
C GLU A 700 -10.06 -44.06 -0.86
N LYS A 701 -10.21 -44.77 -1.99
CA LYS A 701 -10.77 -44.23 -3.24
C LYS A 701 -12.20 -43.70 -3.03
N LEU A 702 -13.06 -44.46 -2.32
CA LEU A 702 -14.44 -44.04 -2.01
C LEU A 702 -14.50 -42.83 -1.04
N LYS A 703 -13.63 -42.79 -0.04
CA LYS A 703 -13.50 -41.62 0.87
C LYS A 703 -13.09 -40.37 0.10
N LEU A 704 -12.06 -40.49 -0.74
CA LEU A 704 -11.51 -39.41 -1.57
C LEU A 704 -12.61 -38.79 -2.46
N ASP A 705 -13.38 -39.60 -3.17
CA ASP A 705 -14.51 -39.16 -3.99
C ASP A 705 -15.58 -38.42 -3.14
N SER A 706 -15.96 -39.00 -2.00
CA SER A 706 -16.94 -38.39 -1.09
C SER A 706 -16.49 -36.99 -0.62
N TYR A 707 -15.21 -36.80 -0.30
CA TYR A 707 -14.69 -35.50 0.09
C TYR A 707 -14.60 -34.51 -1.08
N CYS A 708 -14.25 -34.96 -2.29
CA CYS A 708 -14.26 -34.12 -3.49
C CYS A 708 -15.68 -33.61 -3.82
N LYS A 709 -16.68 -34.50 -3.77
CA LYS A 709 -18.10 -34.14 -3.94
C LYS A 709 -18.60 -33.17 -2.87
N LYS A 710 -18.21 -33.37 -1.60
CA LYS A 710 -18.53 -32.44 -0.50
C LYS A 710 -17.91 -31.06 -0.72
N LEU A 711 -16.66 -30.99 -1.16
CA LEU A 711 -15.99 -29.71 -1.45
C LEU A 711 -16.67 -28.96 -2.61
N ASN A 712 -17.04 -29.66 -3.69
CA ASN A 712 -17.81 -29.06 -4.78
C ASN A 712 -19.20 -28.56 -4.35
N ASN A 713 -19.86 -29.25 -3.42
CA ASN A 713 -21.15 -28.82 -2.87
C ASN A 713 -21.00 -27.48 -2.11
N LEU A 714 -19.94 -27.30 -1.31
CA LEU A 714 -19.64 -26.02 -0.65
C LEU A 714 -19.50 -24.88 -1.66
N LEU A 715 -18.72 -25.09 -2.73
CA LEU A 715 -18.51 -24.09 -3.79
C LEU A 715 -19.84 -23.71 -4.45
N ALA A 716 -20.59 -24.70 -4.93
CA ALA A 716 -21.81 -24.50 -5.70
C ALA A 716 -22.92 -23.83 -4.87
N ASN A 717 -23.17 -24.32 -3.65
CA ASN A 717 -24.42 -24.07 -2.93
C ASN A 717 -24.26 -23.28 -1.62
N GLU A 718 -23.07 -23.26 -1.00
CA GLU A 718 -22.87 -22.51 0.26
C GLU A 718 -22.16 -21.16 0.06
N ILE A 719 -21.18 -21.05 -0.86
CA ILE A 719 -20.39 -19.81 -1.06
C ILE A 719 -21.06 -18.86 -2.05
N ASN A 720 -21.45 -19.37 -3.22
CA ASN A 720 -21.92 -18.55 -4.33
C ASN A 720 -23.16 -17.67 -4.02
N PRO A 721 -24.08 -18.02 -3.08
CA PRO A 721 -25.13 -17.10 -2.64
C PRO A 721 -24.63 -15.78 -2.02
N CYS A 722 -23.40 -15.75 -1.49
CA CYS A 722 -22.76 -14.52 -1.03
C CYS A 722 -22.17 -13.67 -2.19
N GLY A 723 -22.24 -14.12 -3.44
CA GLY A 723 -21.55 -13.47 -4.58
C GLY A 723 -22.05 -12.06 -4.91
N ASN A 724 -23.26 -11.68 -4.50
CA ASN A 724 -23.84 -10.37 -4.83
C ASN A 724 -23.57 -9.26 -3.80
N ILE A 725 -22.28 -9.00 -3.55
CA ILE A 725 -21.83 -7.78 -2.87
C ILE A 725 -21.60 -6.62 -3.85
N ALA A 726 -21.33 -6.92 -5.14
CA ALA A 726 -21.07 -5.89 -6.15
C ALA A 726 -22.30 -5.04 -6.47
N ASP A 727 -23.46 -5.63 -6.77
CA ASP A 727 -24.64 -4.84 -7.15
C ASP A 727 -25.10 -3.94 -5.98
N LYS A 728 -25.12 -4.50 -4.76
CA LYS A 728 -25.39 -3.76 -3.51
C LYS A 728 -24.44 -2.58 -3.32
N LEU A 729 -23.15 -2.81 -3.54
CA LEU A 729 -22.13 -1.78 -3.35
C LEU A 729 -22.17 -0.77 -4.49
N GLU A 730 -22.49 -1.14 -5.73
CA GLU A 730 -22.63 -0.21 -6.85
C GLU A 730 -23.73 0.83 -6.58
N GLU A 731 -24.92 0.38 -6.15
CA GLU A 731 -26.04 1.26 -5.79
C GLU A 731 -25.68 2.20 -4.63
N TRP A 732 -25.11 1.66 -3.54
CA TRP A 732 -24.71 2.46 -2.39
C TRP A 732 -23.56 3.44 -2.72
N TYR A 733 -22.58 3.00 -3.51
CA TYR A 733 -21.38 3.77 -3.86
C TYR A 733 -21.71 4.96 -4.75
N GLN A 734 -22.67 4.84 -5.67
CA GLN A 734 -23.15 5.99 -6.47
C GLN A 734 -23.68 7.11 -5.56
N GLY A 735 -24.48 6.78 -4.54
CA GLY A 735 -24.94 7.75 -3.54
C GLY A 735 -23.78 8.36 -2.73
N ALA A 736 -22.82 7.53 -2.32
CA ALA A 736 -21.63 7.98 -1.59
C ALA A 736 -20.70 8.89 -2.43
N GLN A 737 -20.56 8.66 -3.74
CA GLN A 737 -19.80 9.55 -4.63
C GLN A 737 -20.42 10.94 -4.71
N VAL A 738 -21.75 11.03 -4.84
CA VAL A 738 -22.47 12.32 -4.81
C VAL A 738 -22.24 13.04 -3.48
N ALA A 739 -22.34 12.32 -2.36
CA ALA A 739 -22.06 12.87 -1.03
C ALA A 739 -20.60 13.34 -0.84
N TYR A 740 -19.64 12.66 -1.47
CA TYR A 740 -18.21 13.01 -1.38
C TYR A 740 -17.86 14.29 -2.15
N VAL A 741 -18.40 14.46 -3.36
CA VAL A 741 -18.08 15.59 -4.26
C VAL A 741 -18.86 16.87 -3.91
N LYS A 742 -20.10 16.75 -3.41
CA LYS A 742 -20.97 17.92 -3.16
C LYS A 742 -20.33 18.98 -2.24
N PRO A 743 -19.65 18.64 -1.12
CA PRO A 743 -18.96 19.64 -0.31
C PRO A 743 -17.81 20.34 -1.04
N GLN A 744 -17.10 19.64 -1.93
CA GLN A 744 -15.98 20.20 -2.69
C GLN A 744 -16.44 21.23 -3.73
N LEU A 745 -17.60 20.98 -4.36
CA LEU A 745 -18.24 21.94 -5.25
C LEU A 745 -18.66 23.21 -4.49
N ILE A 746 -19.31 23.07 -3.34
CA ILE A 746 -19.71 24.21 -2.49
C ILE A 746 -18.47 24.99 -2.02
N ILE A 747 -17.38 24.32 -1.62
CA ILE A 747 -16.11 24.98 -1.27
C ILE A 747 -15.55 25.78 -2.47
N THR A 748 -15.67 25.25 -3.68
CA THR A 748 -15.23 25.96 -4.90
C THR A 748 -16.09 27.20 -5.17
N GLU A 749 -17.40 27.10 -4.97
CA GLU A 749 -18.32 28.26 -5.06
C GLU A 749 -18.06 29.30 -3.96
N LEU A 750 -17.72 28.86 -2.73
CA LEU A 750 -17.31 29.75 -1.64
C LEU A 750 -16.08 30.58 -2.02
N TYR A 751 -15.04 29.94 -2.57
CA TYR A 751 -13.85 30.67 -3.08
C TYR A 751 -14.19 31.63 -4.23
N GLY A 752 -15.25 31.37 -5.00
CA GLY A 752 -15.76 32.30 -6.02
C GLY A 752 -16.18 33.67 -5.47
N PHE A 753 -16.61 33.77 -4.20
CA PHE A 753 -16.94 35.07 -3.59
C PHE A 753 -15.71 35.87 -3.13
N LEU A 754 -14.53 35.25 -3.04
CA LEU A 754 -13.33 35.87 -2.45
C LEU A 754 -12.95 37.16 -3.17
N GLN A 755 -12.97 37.16 -4.51
CA GLN A 755 -12.66 38.35 -5.31
C GLN A 755 -13.66 39.49 -5.06
N SER A 756 -14.95 39.19 -5.00
CA SER A 756 -16.01 40.17 -4.76
C SER A 756 -15.99 40.73 -3.33
N ILE A 757 -15.61 39.90 -2.36
CA ILE A 757 -15.37 40.28 -0.96
C ILE A 757 -14.19 41.27 -0.88
N THR A 758 -13.05 40.95 -1.52
CA THR A 758 -11.88 41.86 -1.60
C THR A 758 -12.21 43.17 -2.30
N GLU A 759 -13.06 43.16 -3.34
CA GLU A 759 -13.49 44.38 -4.02
C GLU A 759 -14.31 45.30 -3.10
N ILE A 760 -15.32 44.76 -2.39
CA ILE A 760 -16.13 45.52 -1.43
C ILE A 760 -15.25 46.11 -0.33
N GLU A 761 -14.32 45.34 0.18
CA GLU A 761 -13.45 45.69 1.28
C GLU A 761 -12.43 46.79 0.92
N SER A 762 -11.89 46.74 -0.30
CA SER A 762 -11.13 47.84 -0.89
C SER A 762 -11.97 49.12 -0.99
N ASN A 763 -13.21 49.02 -1.49
CA ASN A 763 -14.12 50.18 -1.63
C ASN A 763 -14.48 50.80 -0.26
N ILE A 764 -14.74 49.99 0.78
CA ILE A 764 -14.96 50.48 2.15
C ILE A 764 -13.73 51.24 2.67
N SER A 765 -12.53 50.75 2.36
CA SER A 765 -11.27 51.36 2.81
C SER A 765 -10.99 52.68 2.06
N HIS A 766 -11.23 52.74 0.75
CA HIS A 766 -11.15 53.98 -0.04
C HIS A 766 -12.14 55.05 0.43
N ALA A 767 -13.42 54.70 0.61
CA ALA A 767 -14.43 55.63 1.11
C ALA A 767 -14.09 56.15 2.52
N TYR A 768 -13.53 55.30 3.39
CA TYR A 768 -13.05 55.70 4.71
C TYR A 768 -11.88 56.71 4.64
N ASP A 769 -10.90 56.48 3.77
CA ASP A 769 -9.78 57.40 3.55
C ASP A 769 -10.23 58.75 3.00
N ASP A 770 -11.19 58.76 2.07
CA ASP A 770 -11.70 60.00 1.48
C ASP A 770 -12.55 60.80 2.47
N TYR A 771 -13.42 60.15 3.25
CA TYR A 771 -14.12 60.84 4.35
C TYR A 771 -13.18 61.31 5.46
N ASN A 772 -12.09 60.58 5.76
CA ASN A 772 -11.03 61.06 6.66
C ASN A 772 -10.33 62.32 6.11
N LYS A 773 -10.01 62.37 4.81
CA LYS A 773 -9.42 63.57 4.19
C LYS A 773 -10.36 64.76 4.31
N LEU A 774 -11.64 64.57 3.99
CA LEU A 774 -12.69 65.58 4.11
C LEU A 774 -12.87 66.05 5.57
N TRP A 775 -12.92 65.13 6.53
CA TRP A 775 -12.97 65.46 7.95
C TRP A 775 -11.75 66.26 8.40
N ASN A 776 -10.54 65.89 7.99
CA ASN A 776 -9.32 66.63 8.33
C ASN A 776 -9.29 68.05 7.71
N GLN A 777 -9.94 68.27 6.57
CA GLN A 777 -10.11 69.60 5.97
C GLN A 777 -11.13 70.42 6.77
N LEU A 778 -12.33 69.89 6.99
CA LEU A 778 -13.39 70.53 7.77
C LEU A 778 -12.94 70.84 9.21
N PHE A 779 -12.24 69.91 9.86
CA PHE A 779 -11.71 70.12 11.22
C PHE A 779 -10.71 71.29 11.27
N LYS A 780 -9.93 71.53 10.22
CA LYS A 780 -9.06 72.72 10.13
C LYS A 780 -9.88 74.00 9.96
N GLU A 781 -10.88 74.00 9.07
CA GLU A 781 -11.75 75.17 8.89
C GLU A 781 -12.53 75.51 10.17
N VAL A 782 -13.10 74.52 10.86
CA VAL A 782 -13.80 74.73 12.14
C VAL A 782 -12.85 75.17 13.25
N LYS A 783 -11.60 74.67 13.29
CA LYS A 783 -10.62 75.11 14.29
C LYS A 783 -10.12 76.54 14.04
N ILE A 784 -10.04 76.98 12.78
CA ILE A 784 -9.80 78.39 12.43
C ILE A 784 -10.98 79.23 12.94
N PHE A 785 -12.22 78.82 12.64
CA PHE A 785 -13.42 79.48 13.13
C PHE A 785 -13.49 79.54 14.66
N GLU A 786 -13.11 78.47 15.37
CA GLU A 786 -13.00 78.44 16.84
C GLU A 786 -11.99 79.48 17.36
N THR A 787 -10.83 79.63 16.72
CA THR A 787 -9.84 80.66 17.10
C THR A 787 -10.30 82.09 16.80
N GLU A 788 -10.98 82.32 15.66
CA GLU A 788 -11.55 83.62 15.30
C GLU A 788 -12.74 83.99 16.22
N TRP A 789 -13.60 83.03 16.55
CA TRP A 789 -14.70 83.19 17.49
C TRP A 789 -14.21 83.43 18.93
N SER A 790 -13.18 82.72 19.38
CA SER A 790 -12.57 82.95 20.69
C SER A 790 -11.94 84.35 20.79
N ALA A 791 -11.30 84.82 19.71
CA ALA A 791 -10.77 86.18 19.64
C ALA A 791 -11.89 87.25 19.65
N ALA A 792 -13.04 86.98 19.01
CA ALA A 792 -14.20 87.86 19.06
C ALA A 792 -14.90 87.86 20.44
N ALA A 793 -14.98 86.71 21.11
CA ALA A 793 -15.60 86.57 22.43
C ALA A 793 -14.80 87.23 23.56
N LEU A 794 -13.47 87.31 23.42
CA LEU A 794 -12.58 88.00 24.37
C LEU A 794 -12.56 89.53 24.21
N GLY A 795 -13.26 90.09 23.22
CA GLY A 795 -13.31 91.54 22.94
C GLY A 795 -14.15 92.38 23.91
N GLY A 796 -14.67 91.82 25.01
CA GLY A 796 -15.62 92.46 25.92
C GLY A 796 -15.14 92.58 27.37
N SER A 797 -14.86 93.81 27.80
CA SER A 797 -14.69 94.29 29.20
C SER A 797 -13.46 93.83 30.00
N LEU A 798 -12.48 94.74 30.16
CA LEU A 798 -12.10 95.35 31.46
C LEU A 798 -10.99 96.40 31.28
N GLU A 799 -11.23 97.65 31.70
CA GLU A 799 -10.22 98.72 31.65
C GLU A 799 -9.36 98.79 32.94
N SER A 800 -8.05 98.77 32.71
CA SER A 800 -7.02 99.57 33.40
C SER A 800 -6.59 99.25 34.85
N SER A 801 -5.29 99.00 34.99
CA SER A 801 -4.44 99.78 35.91
C SER A 801 -3.01 99.90 35.35
N SER A 802 -2.53 101.15 35.19
CA SER A 802 -1.13 101.66 35.12
C SER A 802 -0.02 100.76 34.51
N THR A 803 0.80 101.19 33.54
CA THR A 803 1.60 102.45 33.57
C THR A 803 2.11 102.97 32.20
N THR A 804 2.18 104.31 32.08
CA THR A 804 3.11 105.14 31.25
C THR A 804 2.97 105.32 29.71
N THR A 805 2.51 106.55 29.36
CA THR A 805 3.05 107.54 28.37
C THR A 805 2.72 107.55 26.86
N THR A 806 1.97 108.62 26.51
CA THR A 806 2.12 109.61 25.39
C THR A 806 1.52 109.42 23.99
N ASN A 807 0.64 110.40 23.67
CA ASN A 807 0.42 111.10 22.37
C ASN A 807 -0.27 110.34 21.21
N GLN A 808 -1.19 110.92 20.41
CA GLN A 808 -2.00 112.16 20.52
C GLN A 808 -3.09 112.18 19.40
N ILE A 809 -4.17 112.98 19.55
CA ILE A 809 -5.04 113.58 18.49
C ILE A 809 -6.24 112.75 17.92
N LEU A 810 -7.41 113.42 17.93
CA LEU A 810 -8.77 113.12 17.37
C LEU A 810 -8.99 113.96 16.05
N PRO A 811 -10.14 113.97 15.29
CA PRO A 811 -11.51 113.50 15.59
C PRO A 811 -12.36 112.88 14.42
N SER A 812 -13.65 112.58 14.71
CA SER A 812 -14.84 112.58 13.81
C SER A 812 -14.99 111.46 12.75
N SER A 813 -16.19 110.96 12.38
CA SER A 813 -17.60 111.25 12.74
C SER A 813 -18.55 110.06 12.41
N SER A 814 -19.73 109.98 13.06
CA SER A 814 -21.06 109.43 12.61
C SER A 814 -21.16 108.54 11.35
N SER A 815 -21.99 107.49 11.21
CA SER A 815 -23.15 106.92 11.95
C SER A 815 -23.74 105.77 11.07
N SER A 816 -24.59 104.81 11.46
CA SER A 816 -25.23 104.41 12.74
C SER A 816 -25.94 103.05 12.57
N ASN A 817 -26.18 102.33 13.67
CA ASN A 817 -27.22 101.31 13.91
C ASN A 817 -27.69 100.37 12.78
N LEU A 818 -27.41 99.06 12.96
CA LEU A 818 -28.40 98.02 12.66
C LEU A 818 -28.25 96.78 13.58
N ASN A 819 -29.17 96.71 14.53
CA ASN A 819 -29.77 95.55 15.20
C ASN A 819 -28.91 94.45 15.87
N HIS A 820 -29.03 94.43 17.20
CA HIS A 820 -29.06 93.20 18.01
C HIS A 820 -29.99 92.13 17.40
N LEU A 821 -29.45 90.94 17.06
CA LEU A 821 -30.21 89.67 17.10
C LEU A 821 -29.36 88.38 17.05
N HIS A 822 -28.05 88.44 16.80
CA HIS A 822 -27.25 87.25 16.43
C HIS A 822 -26.60 86.42 17.56
N HIS A 823 -26.52 86.85 18.82
CA HIS A 823 -25.71 86.10 19.81
C HIS A 823 -26.36 84.86 20.44
N HIS A 824 -27.70 84.74 20.45
CA HIS A 824 -28.36 83.56 21.05
C HIS A 824 -28.51 82.35 20.11
N ASN A 825 -28.54 82.54 18.79
CA ASN A 825 -28.55 81.41 17.85
C ASN A 825 -27.15 80.78 17.72
N ASN A 826 -26.12 81.61 17.50
CA ASN A 826 -24.74 81.14 17.30
C ASN A 826 -24.18 80.29 18.46
N THR A 827 -24.65 80.50 19.70
CA THR A 827 -24.24 79.69 20.87
C THR A 827 -24.89 78.31 20.91
N PHE A 828 -26.12 78.17 20.42
CA PHE A 828 -26.80 76.88 20.28
C PHE A 828 -26.23 76.08 19.10
N GLU A 829 -25.91 76.78 18.01
CA GLU A 829 -25.27 76.22 16.80
C GLU A 829 -23.84 75.72 17.08
N ALA A 830 -23.01 76.51 17.78
CA ALA A 830 -21.66 76.08 18.18
C ALA A 830 -21.69 74.81 19.05
N SER A 831 -22.59 74.75 20.05
CA SER A 831 -22.77 73.56 20.89
C SER A 831 -23.18 72.32 20.09
N ALA A 832 -24.04 72.48 19.07
CA ALA A 832 -24.41 71.41 18.16
C ALA A 832 -23.22 70.93 17.30
N ILE A 833 -22.40 71.85 16.79
CA ILE A 833 -21.19 71.54 16.01
C ILE A 833 -20.16 70.76 16.85
N PHE A 834 -19.86 71.20 18.07
CA PHE A 834 -18.94 70.47 18.97
C PHE A 834 -19.45 69.08 19.36
N LYS A 835 -20.77 68.90 19.51
CA LYS A 835 -21.36 67.59 19.79
C LYS A 835 -21.18 66.62 18.62
N GLU A 836 -21.43 67.06 17.39
CA GLU A 836 -21.23 66.24 16.18
C GLU A 836 -19.74 65.94 15.92
N LEU A 837 -18.82 66.88 16.22
CA LEU A 837 -17.38 66.65 16.16
C LEU A 837 -16.90 65.53 17.11
N ASN A 838 -17.43 65.48 18.34
CA ASN A 838 -17.11 64.42 19.28
C ASN A 838 -17.66 63.05 18.82
N SER A 839 -18.89 63.01 18.28
CA SER A 839 -19.45 61.78 17.69
C SER A 839 -18.65 61.29 16.49
N LEU A 840 -18.20 62.18 15.60
CA LEU A 840 -17.28 61.85 14.50
C LEU A 840 -15.94 61.28 15.00
N HIS A 841 -15.39 61.83 16.08
CA HIS A 841 -14.15 61.31 16.65
C HIS A 841 -14.33 59.89 17.19
N GLU A 842 -15.39 59.62 17.96
CA GLU A 842 -15.68 58.28 18.47
C GLU A 842 -15.90 57.26 17.34
N ASP A 843 -16.67 57.61 16.31
CA ASP A 843 -16.95 56.69 15.20
C ASP A 843 -15.72 56.46 14.31
N SER A 844 -14.84 57.46 14.16
CA SER A 844 -13.52 57.26 13.53
C SER A 844 -12.63 56.30 14.32
N GLN A 845 -12.72 56.26 15.66
CA GLN A 845 -11.94 55.29 16.44
C GLN A 845 -12.50 53.88 16.27
N LYS A 846 -13.83 53.71 16.32
CA LYS A 846 -14.52 52.43 16.06
C LYS A 846 -14.19 51.87 14.68
N LEU A 847 -14.11 52.73 13.65
CA LEU A 847 -13.70 52.35 12.29
C LEU A 847 -12.23 51.90 12.22
N LYS A 848 -11.31 52.54 12.95
CA LYS A 848 -9.89 52.12 13.03
C LYS A 848 -9.70 50.81 13.77
N GLU A 849 -10.41 50.59 14.88
CA GLU A 849 -10.40 49.30 15.58
C GLU A 849 -10.90 48.17 14.66
N ALA A 850 -12.06 48.35 14.01
CA ALA A 850 -12.62 47.37 13.08
C ALA A 850 -11.74 47.10 11.83
N TYR A 851 -10.97 48.09 11.36
CA TYR A 851 -9.98 47.90 10.30
C TYR A 851 -8.78 47.04 10.78
N LYS A 852 -8.34 47.22 12.03
CA LYS A 852 -7.22 46.45 12.60
C LYS A 852 -7.59 44.98 12.80
N ASP A 853 -8.79 44.71 13.31
CA ASP A 853 -9.31 43.33 13.46
C ASP A 853 -9.44 42.65 12.09
N PHE A 854 -9.85 43.41 11.07
CA PHE A 854 -9.93 42.93 9.70
C PHE A 854 -8.56 42.54 9.10
N VAL A 855 -7.52 43.36 9.25
CA VAL A 855 -6.20 43.09 8.64
C VAL A 855 -5.59 41.77 9.13
N MET A 856 -5.77 41.41 10.41
CA MET A 856 -5.39 40.08 10.90
C MET A 856 -6.15 38.98 10.16
N ILE A 857 -7.48 39.01 10.24
CA ILE A 857 -8.36 37.95 9.72
C ILE A 857 -8.25 37.79 8.20
N PHE A 858 -8.01 38.88 7.45
CA PHE A 858 -7.83 38.80 6.00
C PHE A 858 -6.43 38.31 5.62
N SER A 859 -5.39 38.59 6.42
CA SER A 859 -4.07 37.97 6.22
C SER A 859 -4.13 36.45 6.42
N ASP A 860 -4.93 35.98 7.38
CA ASP A 860 -5.25 34.55 7.53
C ASP A 860 -6.04 34.03 6.32
N VAL A 861 -7.07 34.75 5.85
CA VAL A 861 -7.87 34.34 4.67
C VAL A 861 -7.04 34.28 3.37
N GLN A 862 -6.06 35.18 3.19
CA GLN A 862 -5.14 35.13 2.04
C GLN A 862 -4.04 34.06 2.19
N SER A 863 -3.60 33.72 3.41
CA SER A 863 -2.72 32.57 3.61
C SER A 863 -3.42 31.23 3.38
N ILE A 864 -4.77 31.21 3.25
CA ILE A 864 -5.55 30.08 2.72
C ILE A 864 -5.68 30.05 1.19
N ASN A 865 -4.96 30.89 0.44
CA ASN A 865 -5.11 30.95 -1.03
C ASN A 865 -3.78 30.86 -1.81
N ASN A 866 -2.63 30.99 -1.14
CA ASN A 866 -1.28 30.79 -1.71
C ASN A 866 -0.68 29.46 -1.26
#